data_AF-A0A2N8DPU3-F1
#
_entry.id   AF-A0A2N8DPU3-F1
#
_cell.length_a   1.000
_cell.length_b   1.000
_cell.length_c   1.000
_cell.angle_alpha   90.00
_cell.angle_beta   90.00
_cell.angle_gamma   90.00
#
_symmetry.space_group_name_H-M   'P 1'
#
loop_
_entity.id
_entity.type
_entity.pdbx_description
1 polymer ?
#
loop_
_entity_poly.entity_id
_entity_poly.type
_entity_poly.pdbx_seq_one_letter_code
_entity_poly.pdbx_strand_id
1 'polypeptide(L)'
;MNLLESVTRTCQRLAPGGWHSLLLAHGLDILAPSLKAELLKPLIIDRTLTGFEDFCPDGNRAIEPALPAQSLLYHALASPQVTADETGQPLGIFPTHAEIEAVLNYVFGIQPPTLNDLLQQAQGAPLSVAVFASEYRCAVDTVHGQHADLCFSRTGIARTGTAGARYDERLRCFLPFVDDDVHGIRVMPVHYSAYLAVQLKGDDQRFGPMDFQSGLDDGLDFQVPLHKLFSGAECLHGLDLTLTLDNYQINEKIRHVHLRHSGTGWQEPEISEHPFIITKDLAGWATQPDLGPGILSPEPKPHLVELAHYKGQPLSFMMPANTGGMVHGRHKVRDDGQIEDLNDREGVAELVKQGGYRALHYQDGTADGFVRAICPPLTDNLPSKAVYSVIGATDYFTFCNPRRLLHWVKEEPAFSSPDIWHARLEALSNVRYCANLSLKDQPFTPEDRGITAIVALPRKPKPRPVPGTWHPSPPRPSSLPDAAAGVFGPGWEVGWVRLPGPNGTWINALAGYQMASPFCEDKRICAALGSYWPGVAPDSTRTFEPRDSLHTFIPLTDAETGQGDVAWDNHPAPQVILDQGKTFVRYHAYEYSDYTGTALANGFSLSLTGQITQQAYQDRVLSMYRVYTVLGPGDNPALRNYWPLLSFFLVQRPDAELDIAQQQSGVTLNGWVHRYQMYRRGKVIQPAANFKWRDVEVEEQVSLLVSAKVMLIKYGNAAWQLALESV
;
A
#
# COMPACT_ATOMS: atom_id res chain seq x y z
N MET A 1 30.55 1.85 -20.51
CA MET A 1 30.87 2.61 -19.30
C MET A 1 31.13 1.60 -18.22
N ASN A 2 32.29 1.64 -17.59
CA ASN A 2 32.54 0.76 -16.43
C ASN A 2 31.81 1.31 -15.19
N LEU A 3 31.70 0.51 -14.13
CA LEU A 3 30.95 0.91 -12.93
C LEU A 3 31.54 2.17 -12.28
N LEU A 4 32.87 2.29 -12.21
CA LEU A 4 33.53 3.43 -11.59
C LEU A 4 33.23 4.75 -12.32
N GLU A 5 33.22 4.75 -13.65
CA GLU A 5 32.87 5.91 -14.47
C GLU A 5 31.45 6.42 -14.16
N SER A 6 30.49 5.49 -13.99
CA SER A 6 29.12 5.83 -13.61
C SER A 6 29.07 6.49 -12.23
N VAL A 7 29.76 5.91 -11.24
CA VAL A 7 29.85 6.49 -9.88
C VAL A 7 30.54 7.85 -9.90
N THR A 8 31.64 8.01 -10.65
CA THR A 8 32.34 9.29 -10.81
C THR A 8 31.40 10.37 -11.35
N ARG A 9 30.60 10.05 -12.37
CA ARG A 9 29.62 11.00 -12.93
C ARG A 9 28.57 11.39 -11.90
N THR A 10 28.00 10.43 -11.17
CA THR A 10 27.04 10.70 -10.10
C THR A 10 27.63 11.66 -9.07
N CYS A 11 28.82 11.36 -8.56
CA CYS A 11 29.54 12.20 -7.61
C CYS A 11 29.77 13.62 -8.14
N GLN A 12 30.26 13.77 -9.38
CA GLN A 12 30.50 15.07 -10.00
C GLN A 12 29.22 15.88 -10.18
N ARG A 13 28.12 15.23 -10.58
CA ARG A 13 26.82 15.89 -10.77
C ARG A 13 26.27 16.40 -9.44
N LEU A 14 26.34 15.59 -8.39
CA LEU A 14 25.78 15.88 -7.08
C LEU A 14 26.60 16.87 -6.26
N ALA A 15 27.93 16.87 -6.42
CA ALA A 15 28.86 17.72 -5.67
C ALA A 15 28.42 19.19 -5.48
N PRO A 16 28.02 19.96 -6.53
CA PRO A 16 27.60 21.35 -6.37
C PRO A 16 26.30 21.55 -5.59
N GLY A 17 25.53 20.48 -5.34
CA GLY A 17 24.27 20.50 -4.59
C GLY A 17 24.41 20.45 -3.07
N GLY A 18 25.61 20.63 -2.53
CA GLY A 18 25.91 20.46 -1.09
C GLY A 18 26.41 19.05 -0.72
N TRP A 19 26.40 18.10 -1.65
CA TRP A 19 26.86 16.73 -1.38
C TRP A 19 28.38 16.63 -1.17
N HIS A 20 29.17 17.50 -1.81
CA HIS A 20 30.62 17.46 -1.63
C HIS A 20 31.02 17.89 -0.22
N SER A 21 30.46 18.98 0.28
CA SER A 21 30.74 19.48 1.62
C SER A 21 30.22 18.52 2.70
N LEU A 22 29.02 17.97 2.51
CA LEU A 22 28.45 16.94 3.38
C LEU A 22 29.38 15.72 3.49
N LEU A 23 29.81 15.16 2.36
CA LEU A 23 30.65 13.95 2.36
C LEU A 23 32.08 14.23 2.86
N LEU A 24 32.61 15.43 2.62
CA LEU A 24 33.88 15.87 3.21
C LEU A 24 33.83 15.91 4.74
N ALA A 25 32.69 16.23 5.35
CA ALA A 25 32.53 16.21 6.80
C ALA A 25 32.71 14.80 7.40
N HIS A 26 32.45 13.74 6.62
CA HIS A 26 32.75 12.35 6.97
C HIS A 26 34.16 11.90 6.50
N GLY A 27 34.97 12.81 5.94
CA GLY A 27 36.31 12.55 5.42
C GLY A 27 36.37 12.01 3.99
N LEU A 28 35.26 12.03 3.24
CA LEU A 28 35.15 11.54 1.86
C LEU A 28 35.16 12.69 0.84
N ASP A 29 36.21 12.77 0.03
CA ASP A 29 36.29 13.70 -1.10
C ASP A 29 35.77 13.04 -2.39
N ILE A 30 34.48 13.20 -2.67
CA ILE A 30 33.86 12.64 -3.89
C ILE A 30 34.38 13.24 -5.21
N LEU A 31 35.23 14.27 -5.16
CA LEU A 31 35.89 14.87 -6.32
C LEU A 31 37.40 14.55 -6.37
N ALA A 32 37.87 13.64 -5.52
CA ALA A 32 39.28 13.26 -5.47
C ALA A 32 39.80 12.76 -6.84
N PRO A 33 41.05 13.10 -7.23
CA PRO A 33 41.62 12.64 -8.50
C PRO A 33 41.63 11.12 -8.68
N SER A 34 41.75 10.37 -7.57
CA SER A 34 41.62 8.91 -7.54
C SER A 34 40.42 8.49 -6.72
N LEU A 35 39.21 8.64 -7.31
CA LEU A 35 37.97 8.28 -6.63
C LEU A 35 37.97 6.82 -6.16
N LYS A 36 38.55 5.88 -6.92
CA LYS A 36 38.60 4.46 -6.51
C LYS A 36 39.34 4.25 -5.18
N ALA A 37 40.50 4.88 -5.02
CA ALA A 37 41.28 4.78 -3.78
C ALA A 37 40.56 5.48 -2.63
N GLU A 38 39.96 6.63 -2.93
CA GLU A 38 39.18 7.41 -1.99
C GLU A 38 37.96 6.64 -1.46
N LEU A 39 37.25 5.91 -2.32
CA LEU A 39 36.05 5.14 -1.92
C LEU A 39 36.36 3.96 -0.99
N LEU A 40 37.58 3.43 -1.06
CA LEU A 40 38.03 2.28 -0.26
C LEU A 40 38.79 2.70 1.01
N LYS A 41 39.13 3.97 1.20
CA LYS A 41 39.91 4.37 2.37
C LYS A 41 39.06 4.29 3.65
N PRO A 42 39.66 4.01 4.82
CA PRO A 42 38.97 4.17 6.10
C PRO A 42 38.55 5.63 6.35
N LEU A 43 37.34 5.81 6.87
CA LEU A 43 36.70 7.08 7.17
C LEU A 43 36.32 7.16 8.65
N ILE A 44 36.25 8.38 9.18
CA ILE A 44 35.65 8.66 10.49
C ILE A 44 34.28 9.28 10.21
N ILE A 45 33.24 8.46 10.35
CA ILE A 45 31.89 8.84 9.96
C ILE A 45 31.18 9.49 11.14
N ASP A 46 30.87 10.77 11.00
CA ASP A 46 30.04 11.52 11.93
C ASP A 46 28.56 11.11 11.83
N ARG A 47 28.08 10.32 12.80
CA ARG A 47 26.67 9.88 12.88
C ARG A 47 25.77 10.86 13.64
N THR A 48 26.28 12.04 13.98
CA THR A 48 25.49 13.13 14.58
C THR A 48 24.90 14.06 13.52
N LEU A 49 25.37 13.96 12.27
CA LEU A 49 24.81 14.68 11.14
C LEU A 49 23.44 14.12 10.75
N THR A 50 22.54 15.02 10.39
CA THR A 50 21.17 14.68 10.01
C THR A 50 21.13 13.72 8.82
N GLY A 51 20.42 12.62 9.00
CA GLY A 51 20.24 11.57 8.02
C GLY A 51 21.25 10.42 8.11
N PHE A 52 22.25 10.51 9.00
CA PHE A 52 23.28 9.48 9.23
C PHE A 52 23.19 8.83 10.62
N GLU A 53 22.22 9.24 11.45
CA GLU A 53 22.03 8.73 12.80
C GLU A 53 21.83 7.21 12.79
N ASP A 54 21.08 6.73 11.80
CA ASP A 54 20.77 5.31 11.61
C ASP A 54 21.67 4.59 10.59
N PHE A 55 22.77 5.22 10.16
CA PHE A 55 23.78 4.55 9.33
C PHE A 55 24.47 3.42 10.11
N CYS A 56 24.75 2.29 9.44
CA CYS A 56 25.27 1.09 10.09
C CYS A 56 26.52 1.41 10.96
N PRO A 57 26.54 1.02 12.25
CA PRO A 57 27.63 1.36 13.16
C PRO A 57 28.97 0.72 12.77
N ASP A 58 28.92 -0.39 12.04
CA ASP A 58 30.13 -1.10 11.59
C ASP A 58 30.73 -0.48 10.31
N GLY A 59 29.99 0.41 9.63
CA GLY A 59 30.45 1.09 8.41
C GLY A 59 31.57 2.11 8.69
N ASN A 60 32.66 2.01 7.94
CA ASN A 60 33.82 2.90 8.06
C ASN A 60 34.51 3.21 6.71
N ARG A 61 33.81 3.02 5.59
CA ARG A 61 34.30 3.35 4.23
C ARG A 61 33.18 3.99 3.41
N ALA A 62 33.54 4.64 2.30
CA ALA A 62 32.56 5.12 1.34
C ALA A 62 31.83 3.94 0.66
N ILE A 63 32.60 2.92 0.28
CA ILE A 63 32.12 1.67 -0.28
C ILE A 63 32.77 0.51 0.47
N GLU A 64 31.95 -0.25 1.19
CA GLU A 64 32.33 -1.52 1.78
C GLU A 64 31.91 -2.65 0.82
N PRO A 65 32.85 -3.45 0.27
CA PRO A 65 32.52 -4.46 -0.73
C PRO A 65 31.40 -5.41 -0.29
N ALA A 66 30.40 -5.58 -1.16
CA ALA A 66 29.23 -6.43 -0.95
C ALA A 66 28.36 -6.10 0.29
N LEU A 67 28.60 -4.97 0.97
CA LEU A 67 27.88 -4.56 2.18
C LEU A 67 27.26 -3.16 2.01
N PRO A 68 26.08 -3.06 1.36
CA PRO A 68 25.42 -1.77 1.11
C PRO A 68 25.15 -0.95 2.37
N ALA A 69 24.67 -1.57 3.45
CA ALA A 69 24.40 -0.85 4.70
C ALA A 69 25.65 -0.27 5.37
N GLN A 70 26.84 -0.81 5.09
CA GLN A 70 28.12 -0.33 5.63
C GLN A 70 28.82 0.65 4.68
N SER A 71 28.26 0.90 3.51
CA SER A 71 28.80 1.80 2.48
C SER A 71 28.21 3.21 2.66
N LEU A 72 29.01 4.15 3.17
CA LEU A 72 28.57 5.52 3.44
C LEU A 72 27.98 6.19 2.19
N LEU A 73 28.62 6.06 1.02
CA LEU A 73 28.15 6.71 -0.20
C LEU A 73 26.79 6.15 -0.63
N TYR A 74 26.60 4.84 -0.54
CA TYR A 74 25.32 4.23 -0.88
C TYR A 74 24.22 4.68 0.10
N HIS A 75 24.48 4.66 1.40
CA HIS A 75 23.54 5.16 2.41
C HIS A 75 23.17 6.62 2.17
N ALA A 76 24.16 7.50 1.96
CA ALA A 76 23.95 8.92 1.72
C ALA A 76 23.01 9.15 0.53
N LEU A 77 23.18 8.39 -0.55
CA LEU A 77 22.37 8.54 -1.76
C LEU A 77 21.01 7.83 -1.66
N ALA A 78 20.89 6.73 -0.92
CA ALA A 78 19.66 5.91 -0.87
C ALA A 78 18.73 6.26 0.31
N SER A 79 19.26 6.86 1.39
CA SER A 79 18.47 7.21 2.57
C SER A 79 17.60 8.45 2.29
N PRO A 80 16.28 8.39 2.53
CA PRO A 80 15.41 9.55 2.39
C PRO A 80 15.57 10.56 3.54
N GLN A 81 16.38 10.25 4.56
CA GLN A 81 16.65 11.18 5.67
C GLN A 81 17.78 12.17 5.34
N VAL A 82 18.64 11.84 4.37
CA VAL A 82 19.75 12.70 3.96
C VAL A 82 19.22 13.78 3.02
N THR A 83 18.92 14.94 3.61
CA THR A 83 18.25 16.07 2.94
C THR A 83 18.92 17.42 3.17
N ALA A 84 19.96 17.47 4.01
CA ALA A 84 20.70 18.66 4.34
C ALA A 84 22.21 18.40 4.28
N ASP A 85 22.98 19.46 4.10
CA ASP A 85 24.44 19.44 4.16
C ASP A 85 24.96 19.47 5.61
N GLU A 86 26.28 19.56 5.79
CA GLU A 86 26.94 19.55 7.10
C GLU A 86 26.59 20.76 7.98
N THR A 87 26.06 21.83 7.38
CA THR A 87 25.62 23.04 8.08
C THR A 87 24.12 23.05 8.39
N GLY A 88 23.40 22.01 7.96
CA GLY A 88 21.95 21.89 8.07
C GLY A 88 21.18 22.64 6.96
N GLN A 89 21.85 23.14 5.92
CA GLN A 89 21.16 23.75 4.78
C GLN A 89 20.61 22.66 3.85
N PRO A 90 19.40 22.84 3.26
CA PRO A 90 18.84 21.85 2.35
C PRO A 90 19.73 21.57 1.13
N LEU A 91 19.87 20.29 0.78
CA LEU A 91 20.56 19.87 -0.44
C LEU A 91 19.81 20.36 -1.69
N GLY A 92 20.56 20.85 -2.68
CA GLY A 92 20.00 21.52 -3.86
C GLY A 92 19.58 20.62 -5.01
N ILE A 93 20.13 19.40 -5.08
CA ILE A 93 19.82 18.37 -6.08
C ILE A 93 19.90 16.99 -5.43
N PHE A 94 19.17 16.01 -5.96
CA PHE A 94 19.12 14.66 -5.42
C PHE A 94 19.53 13.62 -6.48
N PRO A 95 19.95 12.40 -6.08
CA PRO A 95 20.24 11.34 -7.01
C PRO A 95 18.96 10.81 -7.67
N THR A 96 19.06 10.52 -8.96
CA THR A 96 18.06 9.75 -9.70
C THR A 96 18.05 8.30 -9.22
N HIS A 97 17.00 7.54 -9.53
CA HIS A 97 16.97 6.11 -9.20
C HIS A 97 18.11 5.34 -9.90
N ALA A 98 18.37 5.66 -11.17
CA ALA A 98 19.44 5.04 -11.96
C ALA A 98 20.82 5.22 -11.33
N GLU A 99 21.09 6.38 -10.73
CA GLU A 99 22.37 6.65 -10.08
C GLU A 99 22.53 5.93 -8.75
N ILE A 100 21.45 5.81 -7.96
CA ILE A 100 21.45 5.00 -6.73
C ILE A 100 21.75 3.54 -7.09
N GLU A 101 21.09 3.04 -8.13
CA GLU A 101 21.28 1.69 -8.65
C GLU A 101 22.71 1.47 -9.21
N ALA A 102 23.30 2.48 -9.87
CA ALA A 102 24.69 2.42 -10.32
C ALA A 102 25.68 2.33 -9.14
N VAL A 103 25.46 3.09 -8.06
CA VAL A 103 26.27 2.98 -6.85
C VAL A 103 26.08 1.62 -6.18
N LEU A 104 24.85 1.08 -6.12
CA LEU A 104 24.60 -0.25 -5.58
C LEU A 104 25.34 -1.34 -6.38
N ASN A 105 25.30 -1.27 -7.71
CA ASN A 105 26.06 -2.19 -8.57
C ASN A 105 27.57 -2.08 -8.29
N TYR A 106 28.09 -0.88 -8.05
CA TYR A 106 29.48 -0.70 -7.68
C TYR A 106 29.83 -1.26 -6.29
N VAL A 107 28.93 -1.17 -5.30
CA VAL A 107 29.12 -1.82 -3.98
C VAL A 107 29.39 -3.31 -4.13
N PHE A 108 28.63 -4.00 -5.00
CA PHE A 108 28.83 -5.42 -5.28
C PHE A 108 29.96 -5.70 -6.27
N GLY A 109 30.26 -4.76 -7.18
CA GLY A 109 31.25 -4.95 -8.25
C GLY A 109 32.68 -4.48 -7.97
N ILE A 110 32.94 -3.76 -6.89
CA ILE A 110 34.27 -3.21 -6.61
C ILE A 110 35.33 -4.29 -6.29
N GLN A 111 34.89 -5.39 -5.65
CA GLN A 111 35.67 -6.60 -5.41
C GLN A 111 34.77 -7.80 -5.69
N PRO A 112 34.52 -8.11 -6.97
CA PRO A 112 33.51 -9.09 -7.34
C PRO A 112 33.98 -10.49 -6.92
N PRO A 113 33.13 -11.28 -6.23
CA PRO A 113 33.46 -12.66 -5.87
C PRO A 113 33.46 -13.56 -7.11
N THR A 114 34.11 -14.72 -7.02
CA THR A 114 33.86 -15.81 -7.96
C THR A 114 32.57 -16.54 -7.58
N LEU A 115 31.99 -17.30 -8.52
CA LEU A 115 30.87 -18.19 -8.21
C LEU A 115 31.23 -19.23 -7.12
N ASN A 116 32.49 -19.69 -7.11
CA ASN A 116 32.97 -20.64 -6.11
C ASN A 116 33.03 -20.04 -4.71
N ASP A 117 33.38 -18.76 -4.57
CA ASP A 117 33.39 -18.07 -3.27
C ASP A 117 31.97 -18.04 -2.68
N LEU A 118 30.96 -17.76 -3.51
CA LEU A 118 29.56 -17.73 -3.08
C LEU A 118 29.03 -19.14 -2.75
N LEU A 119 29.42 -20.17 -3.50
CA LEU A 119 29.12 -21.57 -3.18
C LEU A 119 29.71 -22.00 -1.83
N GLN A 120 30.93 -21.54 -1.52
CA GLN A 120 31.55 -21.77 -0.22
C GLN A 120 30.83 -21.00 0.90
N GLN A 121 30.45 -19.74 0.66
CA GLN A 121 29.68 -18.92 1.61
C GLN A 121 28.32 -19.56 1.93
N ALA A 122 27.68 -20.23 0.97
CA ALA A 122 26.43 -20.94 1.16
C ALA A 122 26.55 -22.20 2.05
N GLN A 123 27.77 -22.68 2.34
CA GLN A 123 28.03 -23.85 3.20
C GLN A 123 27.22 -25.09 2.81
N GLY A 124 27.05 -25.32 1.51
CA GLY A 124 26.29 -26.46 0.97
C GLY A 124 24.77 -26.26 0.92
N ALA A 125 24.25 -25.13 1.38
CA ALA A 125 22.85 -24.77 1.15
C ALA A 125 22.60 -24.45 -0.34
N PRO A 126 21.41 -24.76 -0.88
CA PRO A 126 21.11 -24.53 -2.30
C PRO A 126 21.23 -23.05 -2.68
N LEU A 127 21.92 -22.78 -3.79
CA LEU A 127 21.95 -21.46 -4.44
C LEU A 127 20.97 -21.38 -5.60
N SER A 128 20.44 -20.18 -5.83
CA SER A 128 19.58 -19.87 -6.97
C SER A 128 19.84 -18.46 -7.50
N VAL A 129 19.44 -18.20 -8.75
CA VAL A 129 19.26 -16.85 -9.26
C VAL A 129 17.83 -16.42 -8.91
N ALA A 130 17.68 -15.53 -7.94
CA ALA A 130 16.38 -15.09 -7.45
C ALA A 130 16.14 -13.60 -7.74
N VAL A 131 14.95 -13.25 -8.21
CA VAL A 131 14.50 -11.86 -8.34
C VAL A 131 13.86 -11.38 -7.05
N PHE A 132 14.12 -10.14 -6.63
CA PHE A 132 13.48 -9.53 -5.47
C PHE A 132 12.93 -8.16 -5.82
N ALA A 133 11.78 -7.81 -5.25
CA ALA A 133 11.45 -6.41 -5.01
C ALA A 133 12.29 -5.92 -3.83
N SER A 134 12.83 -4.70 -3.90
CA SER A 134 13.70 -4.19 -2.84
C SER A 134 13.62 -2.70 -2.61
N GLU A 135 13.80 -2.31 -1.34
CA GLU A 135 13.83 -0.91 -0.91
C GLU A 135 14.95 -0.69 0.12
N TYR A 136 15.65 0.45 0.05
CA TYR A 136 16.52 0.90 1.13
C TYR A 136 15.69 1.66 2.16
N ARG A 137 15.67 1.15 3.40
CA ARG A 137 14.76 1.60 4.45
C ARG A 137 15.53 2.16 5.64
N CYS A 138 14.92 3.12 6.33
CA CYS A 138 15.45 3.60 7.60
C CYS A 138 15.31 2.51 8.65
N ALA A 139 16.09 2.59 9.73
CA ALA A 139 16.21 1.53 10.73
C ALA A 139 14.87 1.00 11.24
N VAL A 140 13.91 1.87 11.56
CA VAL A 140 12.58 1.50 12.09
C VAL A 140 11.77 0.60 11.17
N ASP A 141 12.05 0.61 9.86
CA ASP A 141 11.34 -0.15 8.84
C ASP A 141 12.16 -1.32 8.28
N THR A 142 13.35 -1.57 8.82
CA THR A 142 14.18 -2.71 8.45
C THR A 142 13.75 -3.98 9.19
N VAL A 143 14.08 -5.14 8.63
CA VAL A 143 13.76 -6.45 9.21
C VAL A 143 14.22 -6.60 10.66
N HIS A 144 15.40 -6.05 10.97
CA HIS A 144 16.03 -6.17 12.28
C HIS A 144 15.85 -4.93 13.18
N GLY A 145 15.41 -3.79 12.62
CA GLY A 145 15.14 -2.56 13.37
C GLY A 145 16.36 -1.72 13.78
N GLN A 146 17.59 -2.08 13.34
CA GLN A 146 18.85 -1.63 14.01
C GLN A 146 19.60 -0.50 13.34
N HIS A 147 19.53 -0.39 12.03
CA HIS A 147 20.17 0.64 11.22
C HIS A 147 19.48 0.60 9.85
N ALA A 148 19.65 1.63 9.03
CA ALA A 148 19.16 1.62 7.67
C ALA A 148 19.79 0.47 6.86
N ASP A 149 18.99 -0.20 6.05
CA ASP A 149 19.40 -1.37 5.27
C ASP A 149 18.44 -1.65 4.10
N LEU A 150 18.87 -2.47 3.15
CA LEU A 150 18.04 -3.04 2.11
C LEU A 150 17.09 -4.10 2.68
N CYS A 151 15.83 -3.99 2.31
CA CYS A 151 14.79 -4.99 2.56
C CYS A 151 14.35 -5.60 1.24
N PHE A 152 14.12 -6.92 1.24
CA PHE A 152 13.85 -7.69 0.04
C PHE A 152 12.59 -8.51 0.22
N SER A 153 11.76 -8.58 -0.81
CA SER A 153 10.66 -9.54 -0.86
C SER A 153 10.63 -10.28 -2.18
N ARG A 154 10.18 -11.53 -2.12
CA ARG A 154 9.86 -12.34 -3.29
C ARG A 154 8.48 -12.01 -3.86
N THR A 155 7.86 -10.91 -3.40
CA THR A 155 6.64 -10.30 -3.94
C THR A 155 6.82 -8.79 -4.06
N GLY A 156 6.35 -8.18 -5.15
CA GLY A 156 6.30 -6.73 -5.31
C GLY A 156 4.88 -6.24 -5.64
N ILE A 157 4.51 -5.07 -5.10
CA ILE A 157 3.17 -4.49 -5.19
C ILE A 157 3.21 -3.19 -6.01
N ALA A 158 2.79 -3.29 -7.27
CA ALA A 158 2.50 -2.15 -8.13
C ALA A 158 1.05 -1.68 -7.93
N ARG A 159 0.73 -0.45 -8.36
CA ARG A 159 -0.64 0.11 -8.27
C ARG A 159 -1.10 0.73 -9.59
N THR A 160 -2.36 0.46 -9.94
CA THR A 160 -3.07 1.09 -11.07
C THR A 160 -3.29 2.59 -10.84
N GLY A 161 -3.37 3.35 -11.94
CA GLY A 161 -3.57 4.79 -11.94
C GLY A 161 -3.94 5.32 -13.33
N THR A 162 -4.31 6.60 -13.38
CA THR A 162 -4.71 7.33 -14.58
C THR A 162 -3.60 8.15 -15.23
N ALA A 163 -2.45 8.29 -14.57
CA ALA A 163 -1.31 9.07 -15.04
C ALA A 163 0.01 8.30 -14.91
N GLY A 164 1.02 8.70 -15.69
CA GLY A 164 2.35 8.11 -15.64
C GLY A 164 3.05 8.28 -14.28
N ALA A 165 3.93 7.33 -13.95
CA ALA A 165 4.71 7.34 -12.72
C ALA A 165 5.57 8.61 -12.57
N ARG A 166 5.81 9.02 -11.32
CA ARG A 166 6.75 10.09 -10.98
C ARG A 166 7.61 9.67 -9.80
N TYR A 167 8.91 9.60 -10.01
CA TYR A 167 9.89 9.39 -8.95
C TYR A 167 10.17 10.72 -8.25
N ASP A 168 10.04 10.75 -6.94
CA ASP A 168 10.45 11.86 -6.10
C ASP A 168 11.88 11.61 -5.63
N GLU A 169 12.81 12.34 -6.24
CA GLU A 169 14.24 12.16 -5.94
C GLU A 169 14.53 12.48 -4.48
N ARG A 170 13.83 13.42 -3.82
CA ARG A 170 14.10 13.77 -2.42
C ARG A 170 13.67 12.67 -1.45
N LEU A 171 12.47 12.11 -1.64
CA LEU A 171 11.92 11.04 -0.79
C LEU A 171 12.36 9.63 -1.20
N ARG A 172 13.05 9.49 -2.33
CA ARG A 172 13.55 8.21 -2.86
C ARG A 172 12.44 7.20 -3.14
N CYS A 173 11.27 7.66 -3.56
CA CYS A 173 10.10 6.82 -3.81
C CYS A 173 9.27 7.34 -4.99
N PHE A 174 8.33 6.53 -5.48
CA PHE A 174 7.30 7.02 -6.39
C PHE A 174 6.16 7.65 -5.59
N LEU A 175 5.53 8.70 -6.13
CA LEU A 175 4.39 9.36 -5.51
C LEU A 175 3.13 9.24 -6.37
N PRO A 176 1.94 9.07 -5.78
CA PRO A 176 0.68 8.84 -6.51
C PRO A 176 0.02 10.12 -7.01
N PHE A 177 0.51 11.30 -6.60
CA PHE A 177 -0.16 12.58 -6.85
C PHE A 177 0.14 13.12 -8.25
N VAL A 178 -0.88 13.59 -8.95
CA VAL A 178 -0.74 14.37 -10.18
C VAL A 178 -0.81 15.84 -9.83
N ASP A 179 0.24 16.57 -10.16
CA ASP A 179 0.28 18.01 -9.95
C ASP A 179 -0.82 18.68 -10.81
N ASP A 180 -1.55 19.63 -10.24
CA ASP A 180 -2.65 20.38 -10.89
C ASP A 180 -3.88 19.55 -11.33
N ASP A 181 -3.99 18.28 -10.95
CA ASP A 181 -5.17 17.44 -11.20
C ASP A 181 -5.59 16.67 -9.93
N VAL A 182 -6.66 17.14 -9.29
CA VAL A 182 -7.18 16.55 -8.04
C VAL A 182 -7.78 15.15 -8.22
N HIS A 183 -8.10 14.75 -9.46
CA HIS A 183 -8.62 13.43 -9.80
C HIS A 183 -7.56 12.53 -10.47
N GLY A 184 -6.41 13.11 -10.81
CA GLY A 184 -5.28 12.40 -11.38
C GLY A 184 -4.61 11.49 -10.35
N ILE A 185 -4.36 10.25 -10.73
CA ILE A 185 -3.74 9.22 -9.89
C ILE A 185 -2.58 8.63 -10.67
N ARG A 186 -1.35 8.77 -10.20
CA ARG A 186 -0.19 8.15 -10.85
C ARG A 186 -0.16 6.64 -10.59
N VAL A 187 0.27 5.88 -11.61
CA VAL A 187 0.67 4.49 -11.40
C VAL A 187 1.87 4.43 -10.46
N MET A 188 1.94 3.36 -9.65
CA MET A 188 3.04 3.12 -8.72
C MET A 188 3.86 1.91 -9.18
N PRO A 189 5.10 2.13 -9.66
CA PRO A 189 6.01 1.05 -10.10
C PRO A 189 6.65 0.27 -8.95
N VAL A 190 7.28 -0.85 -9.30
CA VAL A 190 8.13 -1.66 -8.41
C VAL A 190 9.54 -1.77 -8.97
N HIS A 191 10.56 -1.64 -8.11
CA HIS A 191 11.94 -1.96 -8.47
C HIS A 191 12.24 -3.44 -8.22
N TYR A 192 12.54 -4.17 -9.30
CA TYR A 192 13.00 -5.56 -9.27
C TYR A 192 14.48 -5.68 -9.65
N SER A 193 15.22 -6.48 -8.90
CA SER A 193 16.62 -6.80 -9.16
C SER A 193 16.91 -8.28 -8.94
N ALA A 194 17.84 -8.85 -9.70
CA ALA A 194 18.27 -10.24 -9.55
C ALA A 194 19.45 -10.36 -8.57
N TYR A 195 19.48 -11.44 -7.81
CA TYR A 195 20.53 -11.77 -6.85
C TYR A 195 20.90 -13.25 -6.97
N LEU A 196 22.15 -13.59 -6.71
CA LEU A 196 22.47 -14.92 -6.20
C LEU A 196 21.94 -15.00 -4.77
N ALA A 197 21.08 -15.96 -4.51
CA ALA A 197 20.41 -16.16 -3.24
C ALA A 197 20.62 -17.57 -2.72
N VAL A 198 20.69 -17.70 -1.40
CA VAL A 198 20.79 -18.97 -0.70
C VAL A 198 19.45 -19.34 -0.08
N GLN A 199 19.06 -20.61 -0.16
CA GLN A 199 17.89 -21.13 0.51
C GLN A 199 18.22 -21.48 1.97
N LEU A 200 17.59 -20.81 2.93
CA LEU A 200 17.79 -21.04 4.35
C LEU A 200 16.46 -21.19 5.09
N LYS A 201 16.49 -21.88 6.24
CA LYS A 201 15.38 -21.87 7.19
C LYS A 201 15.26 -20.51 7.86
N GLY A 202 14.04 -20.08 8.15
CA GLY A 202 13.77 -18.78 8.78
C GLY A 202 14.59 -18.58 10.05
N ASP A 203 15.14 -17.38 10.20
CA ASP A 203 16.02 -17.00 11.30
C ASP A 203 15.86 -15.51 11.65
N ASP A 204 15.15 -15.25 12.74
CA ASP A 204 14.78 -13.91 13.20
C ASP A 204 15.97 -13.03 13.61
N GLN A 205 17.15 -13.62 13.84
CA GLN A 205 18.34 -12.90 14.27
C GLN A 205 19.29 -12.57 13.12
N ARG A 206 19.30 -13.39 12.05
CA ARG A 206 20.27 -13.27 10.95
C ARG A 206 19.72 -12.63 9.68
N PHE A 207 18.46 -12.82 9.32
CA PHE A 207 17.91 -12.23 8.09
C PHE A 207 16.38 -12.07 8.10
N GLY A 208 15.68 -12.64 9.08
CA GLY A 208 14.23 -12.61 9.19
C GLY A 208 13.55 -13.96 8.84
N PRO A 209 12.30 -13.93 8.40
CA PRO A 209 11.59 -12.75 7.89
C PRO A 209 11.21 -11.70 8.93
N MET A 210 10.86 -10.50 8.45
CA MET A 210 10.20 -9.44 9.20
C MET A 210 8.92 -9.98 9.83
N ASP A 211 8.65 -9.58 11.09
CA ASP A 211 7.55 -10.10 11.91
C ASP A 211 7.53 -11.64 11.98
N PHE A 212 8.69 -12.22 12.31
CA PHE A 212 8.91 -13.66 12.43
C PHE A 212 7.83 -14.39 13.25
N GLN A 213 7.29 -15.47 12.69
CA GLN A 213 6.24 -16.30 13.28
C GLN A 213 6.84 -17.60 13.85
N SER A 214 7.20 -17.57 15.13
CA SER A 214 7.78 -18.73 15.82
C SER A 214 6.88 -19.98 15.76
N GLY A 215 7.47 -21.14 15.46
CA GLY A 215 6.77 -22.41 15.28
C GLY A 215 6.26 -22.64 13.85
N LEU A 216 6.35 -21.63 12.98
CA LEU A 216 6.05 -21.73 11.56
C LEU A 216 7.28 -21.39 10.71
N ASP A 217 7.84 -20.19 10.88
CA ASP A 217 8.89 -19.66 10.02
C ASP A 217 10.22 -20.42 10.17
N ASP A 218 10.52 -20.98 11.35
CA ASP A 218 11.69 -21.85 11.56
C ASP A 218 11.64 -23.14 10.73
N GLY A 219 10.44 -23.56 10.30
CA GLY A 219 10.25 -24.72 9.43
C GLY A 219 10.23 -24.40 7.93
N LEU A 220 10.03 -23.13 7.56
CA LEU A 220 9.88 -22.70 6.16
C LEU A 220 11.22 -22.34 5.53
N ASP A 221 11.29 -22.50 4.20
CA ASP A 221 12.46 -22.11 3.41
C ASP A 221 12.28 -20.70 2.83
N PHE A 222 13.32 -19.89 2.91
CA PHE A 222 13.37 -18.53 2.38
C PHE A 222 14.56 -18.38 1.43
N GLN A 223 14.36 -17.64 0.34
CA GLN A 223 15.46 -17.18 -0.50
C GLN A 223 16.08 -15.93 0.14
N VAL A 224 17.35 -16.01 0.51
CA VAL A 224 18.08 -14.93 1.17
C VAL A 224 19.16 -14.40 0.22
N PRO A 225 19.15 -13.10 -0.14
CA PRO A 225 20.09 -12.55 -1.10
C PRO A 225 21.53 -12.59 -0.56
N LEU A 226 22.51 -12.89 -1.41
CA LEU A 226 23.94 -12.85 -1.09
C LEU A 226 24.68 -11.80 -1.91
N HIS A 227 24.44 -11.79 -3.22
CA HIS A 227 25.17 -10.93 -4.16
C HIS A 227 24.25 -10.43 -5.26
N LYS A 228 24.24 -9.12 -5.50
CA LYS A 228 23.43 -8.53 -6.57
C LYS A 228 24.00 -8.90 -7.94
N LEU A 229 23.12 -9.25 -8.86
CA LEU A 229 23.47 -9.51 -10.25
C LEU A 229 23.18 -8.30 -11.12
N PHE A 230 24.09 -8.02 -12.05
CA PHE A 230 23.97 -7.01 -13.09
C PHE A 230 24.84 -7.42 -14.30
N SER A 231 24.55 -6.87 -15.47
CA SER A 231 25.27 -7.22 -16.71
C SER A 231 26.70 -6.69 -16.73
N GLY A 232 27.60 -7.42 -17.39
CA GLY A 232 29.00 -7.08 -17.59
C GLY A 232 29.99 -7.93 -16.80
N ALA A 233 31.27 -7.75 -17.10
CA ALA A 233 32.39 -8.50 -16.50
C ALA A 233 32.80 -8.04 -15.09
N GLU A 234 32.19 -6.97 -14.58
CA GLU A 234 32.48 -6.41 -13.25
C GLU A 234 31.57 -6.99 -12.15
N CYS A 235 30.62 -7.88 -12.48
CA CYS A 235 29.66 -8.44 -11.52
C CYS A 235 30.20 -9.65 -10.75
N LEU A 236 30.76 -10.63 -11.45
CA LEU A 236 31.36 -11.84 -10.88
C LEU A 236 32.72 -12.07 -11.52
N HIS A 237 33.74 -12.31 -10.70
CA HIS A 237 35.09 -12.50 -11.22
C HIS A 237 35.16 -13.76 -12.10
N GLY A 238 35.67 -13.59 -13.32
CA GLY A 238 35.82 -14.68 -14.30
C GLY A 238 34.59 -14.93 -15.17
N LEU A 239 33.51 -14.16 -15.02
CA LEU A 239 32.29 -14.26 -15.84
C LEU A 239 31.92 -12.90 -16.43
N ASP A 240 31.41 -12.90 -17.66
CA ASP A 240 30.77 -11.73 -18.28
C ASP A 240 29.27 -12.00 -18.39
N LEU A 241 28.47 -11.31 -17.58
CA LEU A 241 27.06 -11.61 -17.42
C LEU A 241 26.21 -10.85 -18.43
N THR A 242 25.25 -11.54 -19.05
CA THR A 242 24.12 -10.91 -19.75
C THR A 242 22.86 -11.19 -18.95
N LEU A 243 22.38 -10.21 -18.20
CA LEU A 243 21.19 -10.31 -17.37
C LEU A 243 20.02 -9.57 -18.02
N THR A 244 18.90 -10.26 -18.16
CA THR A 244 17.61 -9.67 -18.55
C THR A 244 16.52 -10.08 -17.58
N LEU A 245 15.59 -9.17 -17.27
CA LEU A 245 14.38 -9.47 -16.53
C LEU A 245 13.21 -9.63 -17.50
N ASP A 246 12.58 -10.79 -17.45
CA ASP A 246 11.37 -11.12 -18.20
C ASP A 246 10.15 -10.92 -17.28
N ASN A 247 9.04 -10.40 -17.82
CA ASN A 247 7.83 -10.12 -17.07
C ASN A 247 6.60 -10.74 -17.75
N TYR A 248 5.71 -11.30 -16.94
CA TYR A 248 4.42 -11.81 -17.38
C TYR A 248 3.35 -11.36 -16.39
N GLN A 249 2.28 -10.74 -16.89
CA GLN A 249 1.13 -10.25 -16.11
C GLN A 249 -0.16 -10.75 -16.75
N ILE A 250 -1.15 -11.07 -15.93
CA ILE A 250 -2.46 -11.51 -16.40
C ILE A 250 -3.60 -10.97 -15.52
N ASN A 251 -4.70 -10.58 -16.16
CA ASN A 251 -5.99 -10.34 -15.51
C ASN A 251 -7.01 -11.34 -16.07
N GLU A 252 -7.61 -12.13 -15.18
CA GLU A 252 -8.60 -13.16 -15.51
C GLU A 252 -9.94 -12.97 -14.78
N LYS A 253 -10.22 -11.76 -14.26
CA LYS A 253 -11.40 -11.56 -13.40
C LYS A 253 -12.71 -11.86 -14.13
N ILE A 254 -12.85 -11.38 -15.36
CA ILE A 254 -14.02 -11.66 -16.20
C ILE A 254 -14.14 -13.16 -16.47
N ARG A 255 -13.06 -13.84 -16.89
CA ARG A 255 -13.04 -15.30 -17.07
C ARG A 255 -13.53 -16.03 -15.81
N HIS A 256 -13.05 -15.64 -14.64
CA HIS A 256 -13.41 -16.31 -13.39
C HIS A 256 -14.87 -16.11 -12.97
N VAL A 257 -15.55 -15.03 -13.39
CA VAL A 257 -17.02 -14.94 -13.24
C VAL A 257 -17.71 -16.11 -13.96
N HIS A 258 -17.28 -16.43 -15.18
CA HIS A 258 -17.86 -17.49 -16.00
C HIS A 258 -17.47 -18.90 -15.55
N LEU A 259 -16.30 -19.07 -14.92
CA LEU A 259 -15.90 -20.35 -14.33
C LEU A 259 -16.60 -20.62 -12.99
N ARG A 260 -16.91 -19.58 -12.20
CA ARG A 260 -17.56 -19.73 -10.88
C ARG A 260 -19.08 -19.86 -10.97
N HIS A 261 -19.70 -19.30 -12.00
CA HIS A 261 -21.15 -19.23 -12.12
C HIS A 261 -21.65 -19.83 -13.43
N SER A 262 -22.61 -20.75 -13.32
CA SER A 262 -23.29 -21.34 -14.47
C SER A 262 -24.34 -20.40 -15.07
N GLY A 263 -24.69 -20.62 -16.34
CA GLY A 263 -25.76 -19.86 -17.00
C GLY A 263 -25.44 -18.40 -17.29
N THR A 264 -24.18 -17.99 -17.22
CA THR A 264 -23.70 -16.62 -17.47
C THR A 264 -23.65 -16.25 -18.96
N GLY A 265 -23.87 -17.21 -19.86
CA GLY A 265 -23.96 -17.00 -21.30
C GLY A 265 -22.64 -17.11 -22.07
N TRP A 266 -21.51 -17.35 -21.38
CA TRP A 266 -20.19 -17.51 -21.99
C TRP A 266 -19.51 -18.77 -21.49
N GLN A 267 -18.74 -19.42 -22.35
CA GLN A 267 -18.04 -20.68 -22.09
C GLN A 267 -16.77 -20.78 -22.94
N GLU A 268 -16.06 -21.89 -22.85
CA GLU A 268 -14.92 -22.17 -23.73
C GLU A 268 -15.41 -22.42 -25.18
N PRO A 269 -14.64 -21.97 -26.21
CA PRO A 269 -13.31 -21.36 -26.12
C PRO A 269 -13.31 -19.84 -25.85
N GLU A 270 -14.45 -19.17 -25.88
CA GLU A 270 -14.52 -17.70 -25.82
C GLU A 270 -13.91 -17.12 -24.54
N ILE A 271 -14.14 -17.74 -23.39
CA ILE A 271 -13.64 -17.26 -22.10
C ILE A 271 -12.12 -17.40 -21.93
N SER A 272 -11.42 -18.05 -22.87
CA SER A 272 -9.96 -18.12 -22.95
C SER A 272 -9.32 -17.03 -23.81
N GLU A 273 -10.13 -16.16 -24.41
CA GLU A 273 -9.67 -15.09 -25.30
C GLU A 273 -9.88 -13.71 -24.68
N HIS A 274 -9.27 -12.68 -25.27
CA HIS A 274 -9.60 -11.29 -24.94
C HIS A 274 -11.10 -11.01 -25.26
N PRO A 275 -11.86 -10.30 -24.40
CA PRO A 275 -11.47 -9.55 -23.20
C PRO A 275 -11.50 -10.33 -21.87
N PHE A 276 -11.82 -11.64 -21.89
CA PHE A 276 -11.98 -12.46 -20.67
C PHE A 276 -10.66 -12.71 -19.95
N ILE A 277 -9.58 -12.79 -20.73
CA ILE A 277 -8.19 -12.80 -20.30
C ILE A 277 -7.47 -11.59 -20.90
N ILE A 278 -6.73 -10.85 -20.09
CA ILE A 278 -5.87 -9.74 -20.52
C ILE A 278 -4.43 -10.07 -20.15
N THR A 279 -3.52 -10.04 -21.13
CA THR A 279 -2.07 -10.26 -20.94
C THR A 279 -1.21 -9.18 -21.58
N LYS A 280 -1.84 -8.20 -22.24
CA LYS A 280 -1.18 -7.08 -22.92
C LYS A 280 -1.55 -5.78 -22.24
N ASP A 281 -0.67 -4.80 -22.33
CA ASP A 281 -0.88 -3.43 -21.88
C ASP A 281 -1.32 -3.33 -20.41
N LEU A 282 -0.80 -4.23 -19.56
CA LEU A 282 -0.98 -4.23 -18.11
C LEU A 282 0.20 -3.54 -17.40
N ALA A 283 1.43 -3.89 -17.79
CA ALA A 283 2.66 -3.26 -17.31
C ALA A 283 3.81 -3.43 -18.32
N GLY A 284 4.79 -2.55 -18.20
CA GLY A 284 6.01 -2.57 -18.99
C GLY A 284 7.23 -2.11 -18.19
N TRP A 285 8.42 -2.42 -18.69
CA TRP A 285 9.66 -1.89 -18.12
C TRP A 285 9.76 -0.40 -18.41
N ALA A 286 10.08 0.41 -17.39
CA ALA A 286 10.28 1.83 -17.57
C ALA A 286 11.44 2.09 -18.53
N THR A 287 11.26 3.07 -19.42
CA THR A 287 12.23 3.42 -20.48
C THR A 287 12.97 4.72 -20.20
N GLN A 288 12.58 5.45 -19.14
CA GLN A 288 13.20 6.70 -18.74
C GLN A 288 14.63 6.44 -18.23
N PRO A 289 15.67 7.09 -18.79
CA PRO A 289 17.06 6.86 -18.38
C PRO A 289 17.32 7.05 -16.89
N ASP A 290 16.68 8.05 -16.27
CA ASP A 290 16.84 8.41 -14.86
C ASP A 290 16.23 7.36 -13.90
N LEU A 291 15.39 6.45 -14.41
CA LEU A 291 14.84 5.34 -13.63
C LEU A 291 15.73 4.10 -13.66
N GLY A 292 16.58 3.94 -14.66
CA GLY A 292 17.44 2.76 -14.79
C GLY A 292 16.67 1.46 -15.07
N PRO A 293 17.37 0.32 -15.12
CA PRO A 293 16.75 -0.97 -15.39
C PRO A 293 15.94 -1.48 -14.19
N GLY A 294 15.01 -2.41 -14.44
CA GLY A 294 14.32 -3.15 -13.37
C GLY A 294 13.11 -2.46 -12.74
N ILE A 295 12.74 -1.26 -13.20
CA ILE A 295 11.48 -0.62 -12.80
C ILE A 295 10.33 -1.16 -13.65
N LEU A 296 9.46 -1.99 -13.07
CA LEU A 296 8.22 -2.43 -13.72
C LEU A 296 7.10 -1.44 -13.38
N SER A 297 6.56 -0.77 -14.39
CA SER A 297 5.47 0.20 -14.25
C SER A 297 4.18 -0.34 -14.85
N PRO A 298 3.05 -0.26 -14.14
CA PRO A 298 1.74 -0.44 -14.76
C PRO A 298 1.53 0.55 -15.91
N GLU A 299 0.74 0.14 -16.90
CA GLU A 299 0.32 1.03 -17.97
C GLU A 299 -0.76 2.00 -17.44
N PRO A 300 -0.54 3.33 -17.50
CA PRO A 300 -1.56 4.29 -17.11
C PRO A 300 -2.74 4.22 -18.09
N LYS A 301 -3.97 4.22 -17.56
CA LYS A 301 -5.20 4.17 -18.36
C LYS A 301 -5.98 5.49 -18.23
N PRO A 302 -6.72 5.96 -19.24
CA PRO A 302 -7.53 7.19 -19.09
C PRO A 302 -8.55 7.13 -17.95
N HIS A 303 -9.00 5.91 -17.61
CA HIS A 303 -9.94 5.62 -16.54
C HIS A 303 -9.44 4.43 -15.71
N LEU A 304 -9.84 4.39 -14.43
CA LEU A 304 -9.51 3.26 -13.56
C LEU A 304 -10.23 1.95 -13.96
N VAL A 305 -11.35 2.06 -14.68
CA VAL A 305 -12.13 0.97 -15.25
C VAL A 305 -12.57 1.34 -16.66
N GLU A 306 -12.76 0.35 -17.52
CA GLU A 306 -13.21 0.53 -18.91
C GLU A 306 -14.32 -0.47 -19.25
N LEU A 307 -15.22 -0.11 -20.16
CA LEU A 307 -16.24 -1.03 -20.66
C LEU A 307 -15.56 -2.16 -21.44
N ALA A 308 -15.86 -3.41 -21.07
CA ALA A 308 -15.35 -4.56 -21.80
C ALA A 308 -16.05 -4.66 -23.17
N HIS A 309 -15.30 -4.95 -24.22
CA HIS A 309 -15.85 -5.15 -25.56
C HIS A 309 -15.44 -6.52 -26.13
N TYR A 310 -16.38 -7.22 -26.75
CA TYR A 310 -16.12 -8.46 -27.47
C TYR A 310 -16.68 -8.37 -28.89
N LYS A 311 -15.83 -8.59 -29.90
CA LYS A 311 -16.17 -8.47 -31.33
C LYS A 311 -16.85 -7.13 -31.69
N GLY A 312 -16.36 -6.04 -31.07
CA GLY A 312 -16.82 -4.67 -31.33
C GLY A 312 -18.15 -4.29 -30.66
N GLN A 313 -18.72 -5.14 -29.81
CA GLN A 313 -19.94 -4.86 -29.04
C GLN A 313 -19.62 -4.82 -27.54
N PRO A 314 -20.37 -4.04 -26.74
CA PRO A 314 -20.27 -4.09 -25.28
C PRO A 314 -20.47 -5.53 -24.79
N LEU A 315 -19.52 -6.03 -24.02
CA LEU A 315 -19.59 -7.38 -23.48
C LEU A 315 -20.60 -7.38 -22.34
N SER A 316 -21.67 -8.17 -22.52
CA SER A 316 -22.69 -8.40 -21.50
C SER A 316 -22.71 -9.86 -21.08
N PHE A 317 -23.14 -10.14 -19.85
CA PHE A 317 -23.32 -11.49 -19.33
C PHE A 317 -24.65 -11.60 -18.59
N MET A 318 -25.12 -12.84 -18.43
CA MET A 318 -26.27 -13.12 -17.60
C MET A 318 -25.88 -13.05 -16.11
N MET A 319 -26.39 -12.04 -15.40
CA MET A 319 -26.07 -11.76 -14.00
C MET A 319 -26.54 -12.91 -13.10
N PRO A 320 -25.63 -13.60 -12.37
CA PRO A 320 -26.02 -14.65 -11.43
C PRO A 320 -26.66 -14.07 -10.16
N ALA A 321 -27.62 -14.79 -9.59
CA ALA A 321 -28.21 -14.43 -8.31
C ALA A 321 -27.17 -14.44 -7.18
N ASN A 322 -27.36 -13.58 -6.17
CA ASN A 322 -26.54 -13.46 -4.97
C ASN A 322 -25.04 -13.20 -5.23
N THR A 323 -24.69 -12.53 -6.33
CA THR A 323 -23.30 -12.12 -6.63
C THR A 323 -23.09 -10.60 -6.54
N GLY A 324 -24.13 -9.85 -6.18
CA GLY A 324 -24.07 -8.41 -5.98
C GLY A 324 -22.98 -8.05 -4.96
N GLY A 325 -22.06 -7.18 -5.37
CA GLY A 325 -20.91 -6.77 -4.57
C GLY A 325 -19.58 -7.41 -4.95
N MET A 326 -19.58 -8.57 -5.59
CA MET A 326 -18.38 -9.20 -6.17
C MET A 326 -18.30 -8.99 -7.68
N VAL A 327 -19.45 -8.83 -8.32
CA VAL A 327 -19.59 -8.56 -9.75
C VAL A 327 -20.50 -7.36 -9.92
N HIS A 328 -20.12 -6.46 -10.82
CA HIS A 328 -20.94 -5.30 -11.11
C HIS A 328 -22.22 -5.70 -11.85
N GLY A 329 -23.37 -5.33 -11.29
CA GLY A 329 -24.70 -5.63 -11.85
C GLY A 329 -25.56 -4.40 -12.13
N ARG A 330 -25.05 -3.17 -11.93
CA ARG A 330 -25.92 -1.99 -11.94
C ARG A 330 -26.20 -1.43 -13.33
N HIS A 331 -25.38 -1.78 -14.32
CA HIS A 331 -25.64 -1.43 -15.72
C HIS A 331 -26.21 -2.61 -16.51
N LYS A 332 -27.47 -2.51 -16.89
CA LYS A 332 -28.20 -3.52 -17.68
C LYS A 332 -28.09 -3.21 -19.17
N VAL A 333 -27.87 -4.24 -19.98
CA VAL A 333 -27.94 -4.17 -21.44
C VAL A 333 -29.33 -4.58 -21.91
N ARG A 334 -30.01 -3.70 -22.64
CA ARG A 334 -31.31 -3.94 -23.27
C ARG A 334 -31.16 -4.71 -24.59
N ASP A 335 -32.27 -5.21 -25.12
CA ASP A 335 -32.28 -5.99 -26.37
C ASP A 335 -31.86 -5.17 -27.59
N ASP A 336 -32.05 -3.85 -27.55
CA ASP A 336 -31.61 -2.88 -28.56
C ASP A 336 -30.13 -2.46 -28.41
N GLY A 337 -29.42 -3.01 -27.41
CA GLY A 337 -28.03 -2.69 -27.11
C GLY A 337 -27.83 -1.45 -26.24
N GLN A 338 -28.90 -0.74 -25.86
CA GLN A 338 -28.78 0.40 -24.96
C GLN A 338 -28.40 -0.04 -23.54
N ILE A 339 -27.62 0.78 -22.87
CA ILE A 339 -27.21 0.59 -21.49
C ILE A 339 -28.18 1.37 -20.60
N GLU A 340 -28.80 0.66 -19.67
CA GLU A 340 -29.67 1.20 -18.65
C GLU A 340 -28.98 1.15 -17.29
N ASP A 341 -28.84 2.31 -16.64
CA ASP A 341 -28.43 2.38 -15.25
C ASP A 341 -29.61 2.00 -14.34
N LEU A 342 -29.47 0.87 -13.65
CA LEU A 342 -30.48 0.37 -12.72
C LEU A 342 -30.54 1.20 -11.43
N ASN A 343 -29.55 2.07 -11.15
CA ASN A 343 -29.63 3.02 -10.04
C ASN A 343 -30.73 4.06 -10.24
N ASP A 344 -31.26 4.23 -11.47
CA ASP A 344 -32.43 5.06 -11.75
C ASP A 344 -33.76 4.34 -11.51
N ARG A 345 -33.74 3.09 -11.04
CA ARG A 345 -34.94 2.29 -10.73
C ARG A 345 -35.02 2.00 -9.23
N GLU A 346 -36.20 2.21 -8.66
CA GLU A 346 -36.49 1.78 -7.29
C GLU A 346 -36.30 0.26 -7.15
N GLY A 347 -35.70 -0.17 -6.04
CA GLY A 347 -35.49 -1.59 -5.76
C GLY A 347 -34.25 -2.20 -6.44
N VAL A 348 -33.28 -1.38 -6.86
CA VAL A 348 -32.04 -1.84 -7.52
C VAL A 348 -31.30 -2.93 -6.73
N ALA A 349 -31.23 -2.83 -5.39
CA ALA A 349 -30.52 -3.81 -4.57
C ALA A 349 -31.15 -5.22 -4.68
N GLU A 350 -32.47 -5.30 -4.65
CA GLU A 350 -33.19 -6.57 -4.75
C GLU A 350 -33.09 -7.10 -6.19
N LEU A 351 -33.16 -6.24 -7.20
CA LEU A 351 -32.96 -6.61 -8.60
C LEU A 351 -31.55 -7.19 -8.83
N VAL A 352 -30.51 -6.52 -8.34
CA VAL A 352 -29.11 -6.99 -8.43
C VAL A 352 -28.93 -8.32 -7.69
N LYS A 353 -29.54 -8.47 -6.51
CA LYS A 353 -29.50 -9.73 -5.76
C LYS A 353 -30.22 -10.88 -6.48
N GLN A 354 -31.35 -10.63 -7.10
CA GLN A 354 -32.09 -11.62 -7.88
C GLN A 354 -31.32 -12.06 -9.14
N GLY A 355 -30.55 -11.16 -9.75
CA GLY A 355 -29.87 -11.43 -11.01
C GLY A 355 -30.89 -11.65 -12.14
N GLY A 356 -30.54 -12.44 -13.16
CA GLY A 356 -31.51 -12.83 -14.19
C GLY A 356 -31.69 -11.83 -15.34
N TYR A 357 -30.79 -10.86 -15.49
CA TYR A 357 -30.73 -9.93 -16.62
C TYR A 357 -29.32 -9.85 -17.22
N ARG A 358 -29.22 -9.29 -18.44
CA ARG A 358 -27.93 -9.01 -19.08
C ARG A 358 -27.27 -7.80 -18.42
N ALA A 359 -26.21 -8.01 -17.65
CA ALA A 359 -25.37 -6.96 -17.07
C ALA A 359 -24.12 -6.71 -17.93
N LEU A 360 -23.54 -5.52 -17.85
CA LEU A 360 -22.27 -5.20 -18.50
C LEU A 360 -21.06 -5.74 -17.73
N HIS A 361 -20.06 -6.18 -18.49
CA HIS A 361 -18.71 -6.41 -17.96
C HIS A 361 -17.84 -5.16 -18.06
N TYR A 362 -16.94 -5.02 -17.09
CA TYR A 362 -15.92 -3.98 -17.04
C TYR A 362 -14.55 -4.61 -16.87
N GLN A 363 -13.55 -3.99 -17.47
CA GLN A 363 -12.14 -4.30 -17.30
C GLN A 363 -11.47 -3.26 -16.41
N ASP A 364 -10.39 -3.65 -15.76
CA ASP A 364 -9.51 -2.75 -15.02
C ASP A 364 -8.06 -3.22 -15.13
N GLY A 365 -7.12 -2.37 -14.70
CA GLY A 365 -5.69 -2.63 -14.83
C GLY A 365 -5.08 -3.53 -13.75
N THR A 366 -5.89 -4.11 -12.84
CA THR A 366 -5.34 -5.00 -11.80
C THR A 366 -4.89 -6.33 -12.40
N ALA A 367 -3.86 -6.95 -11.84
CA ALA A 367 -3.30 -8.18 -12.37
C ALA A 367 -2.41 -8.88 -11.34
N ASP A 368 -2.13 -10.15 -11.56
CA ASP A 368 -1.02 -10.86 -10.93
C ASP A 368 -0.16 -11.58 -11.98
N GLY A 369 1.03 -12.00 -11.56
CA GLY A 369 2.02 -12.48 -12.50
C GLY A 369 3.38 -12.75 -11.85
N PHE A 370 4.43 -12.73 -12.68
CA PHE A 370 5.78 -12.97 -12.22
C PHE A 370 6.83 -12.19 -13.01
N VAL A 371 7.95 -11.93 -12.36
CA VAL A 371 9.19 -11.47 -13.01
C VAL A 371 10.28 -12.49 -12.77
N ARG A 372 11.01 -12.87 -13.82
CA ARG A 372 12.12 -13.85 -13.72
C ARG A 372 13.39 -13.29 -14.33
N ALA A 373 14.52 -13.73 -13.80
CA ALA A 373 15.82 -13.43 -14.36
C ALA A 373 16.23 -14.50 -15.38
N ILE A 374 16.78 -14.04 -16.50
CA ILE A 374 17.47 -14.85 -17.50
C ILE A 374 18.92 -14.39 -17.50
N CYS A 375 19.83 -15.30 -17.15
CA CYS A 375 21.27 -15.04 -17.10
C CYS A 375 22.00 -16.33 -17.47
N PRO A 376 22.13 -16.65 -18.79
CA PRO A 376 22.62 -17.95 -19.25
C PRO A 376 23.91 -18.45 -18.57
N PRO A 377 24.95 -17.61 -18.35
CA PRO A 377 26.16 -18.04 -17.65
C PRO A 377 25.94 -18.63 -16.25
N LEU A 378 24.80 -18.33 -15.61
CA LEU A 378 24.43 -18.83 -14.29
C LEU A 378 23.23 -19.79 -14.34
N THR A 379 22.18 -19.44 -15.09
CA THR A 379 20.90 -20.17 -15.10
C THR A 379 20.96 -21.51 -15.83
N ASP A 380 22.05 -21.80 -16.55
CA ASP A 380 22.30 -23.14 -17.09
C ASP A 380 22.67 -24.15 -15.99
N ASN A 381 23.17 -23.68 -14.84
CA ASN A 381 23.67 -24.53 -13.75
C ASN A 381 22.97 -24.25 -12.40
N LEU A 382 22.30 -23.12 -12.25
CA LEU A 382 21.56 -22.74 -11.05
C LEU A 382 20.07 -22.56 -11.36
N PRO A 383 19.17 -22.97 -10.46
CA PRO A 383 17.74 -22.72 -10.64
C PRO A 383 17.46 -21.22 -10.65
N SER A 384 16.51 -20.79 -11.50
CA SER A 384 15.96 -19.44 -11.48
C SER A 384 14.69 -19.42 -10.63
N LYS A 385 14.59 -18.46 -9.73
CA LYS A 385 13.46 -18.25 -8.83
C LYS A 385 12.81 -16.91 -9.22
N ALA A 386 11.56 -16.93 -9.68
CA ALA A 386 10.83 -15.74 -10.14
C ALA A 386 10.07 -15.05 -9.01
N VAL A 387 10.09 -13.73 -8.94
CA VAL A 387 9.32 -12.96 -7.93
C VAL A 387 7.84 -12.95 -8.32
N TYR A 388 6.93 -12.99 -7.34
CA TYR A 388 5.51 -12.75 -7.56
C TYR A 388 5.25 -11.26 -7.78
N SER A 389 4.53 -10.93 -8.85
CA SER A 389 4.26 -9.55 -9.22
C SER A 389 2.76 -9.30 -9.14
N VAL A 390 2.36 -8.30 -8.36
CA VAL A 390 0.96 -7.94 -8.15
C VAL A 390 0.77 -6.51 -8.60
N ILE A 391 -0.25 -6.26 -9.41
CA ILE A 391 -0.74 -4.93 -9.76
C ILE A 391 -2.08 -4.75 -9.05
N GLY A 392 -2.04 -4.09 -7.89
CA GLY A 392 -3.21 -3.84 -7.06
C GLY A 392 -4.03 -2.63 -7.49
N ALA A 393 -5.21 -2.49 -6.89
CA ALA A 393 -5.99 -1.26 -6.97
C ALA A 393 -5.25 -0.09 -6.30
N THR A 394 -5.61 1.14 -6.68
CA THR A 394 -5.09 2.37 -6.04
C THR A 394 -5.20 2.33 -4.52
N ASP A 395 -4.16 2.82 -3.85
CA ASP A 395 -4.08 3.04 -2.41
C ASP A 395 -4.41 4.50 -2.06
N TYR A 396 -5.44 4.72 -1.24
CA TYR A 396 -5.90 6.05 -0.85
C TYR A 396 -5.32 6.54 0.48
N PHE A 397 -4.52 5.73 1.17
CA PHE A 397 -3.80 6.12 2.38
C PHE A 397 -2.31 5.86 2.19
N THR A 398 -1.73 6.43 1.13
CA THR A 398 -0.43 6.07 0.59
C THR A 398 0.75 6.24 1.57
N PHE A 399 0.58 7.02 2.64
CA PHE A 399 1.56 7.21 3.70
C PHE A 399 1.30 6.39 4.98
N CYS A 400 0.30 5.53 4.96
CA CYS A 400 -0.02 4.60 6.02
C CYS A 400 0.47 3.20 5.66
N ASN A 401 1.10 2.53 6.62
CA ASN A 401 1.63 1.19 6.43
C ASN A 401 0.83 0.22 7.35
N PRO A 402 0.08 -0.74 6.79
CA PRO A 402 -0.70 -1.71 7.57
C PRO A 402 0.11 -2.47 8.63
N ARG A 403 1.39 -2.81 8.35
CA ARG A 403 2.27 -3.43 9.34
C ARG A 403 2.48 -2.49 10.53
N ARG A 404 2.75 -1.20 10.32
CA ARG A 404 2.92 -0.25 11.43
C ARG A 404 1.65 -0.10 12.26
N LEU A 405 0.47 -0.11 11.62
CA LEU A 405 -0.82 -0.12 12.33
C LEU A 405 -0.96 -1.39 13.19
N LEU A 406 -0.55 -2.55 12.66
CA LEU A 406 -0.63 -3.83 13.37
C LEU A 406 0.23 -3.87 14.64
N HIS A 407 1.39 -3.21 14.65
CA HIS A 407 2.22 -3.10 15.87
C HIS A 407 1.62 -2.07 16.83
N TRP A 408 1.26 -0.88 16.34
CA TRP A 408 0.70 0.18 17.16
C TRP A 408 -0.56 -0.26 17.93
N VAL A 409 -1.52 -0.90 17.26
CA VAL A 409 -2.79 -1.28 17.91
C VAL A 409 -2.60 -2.27 19.06
N LYS A 410 -1.50 -3.06 19.06
CA LYS A 410 -1.18 -4.01 20.14
C LYS A 410 -0.52 -3.32 21.34
N GLU A 411 0.05 -2.15 21.13
CA GLU A 411 0.79 -1.39 22.14
C GLU A 411 -0.01 -0.22 22.71
N GLU A 412 -1.04 0.25 21.99
CA GLU A 412 -1.89 1.36 22.38
C GLU A 412 -2.78 0.99 23.60
N PRO A 413 -2.55 1.59 24.78
CA PRO A 413 -3.23 1.19 26.01
C PRO A 413 -4.73 1.47 26.03
N ALA A 414 -5.22 2.34 25.15
CA ALA A 414 -6.65 2.65 25.06
C ALA A 414 -7.48 1.46 24.53
N PHE A 415 -6.88 0.56 23.75
CA PHE A 415 -7.61 -0.56 23.16
C PHE A 415 -7.63 -1.77 24.10
N SER A 416 -8.82 -2.32 24.32
CA SER A 416 -9.02 -3.56 25.08
C SER A 416 -8.59 -4.81 24.29
N SER A 417 -8.57 -4.70 22.95
CA SER A 417 -8.24 -5.73 21.98
C SER A 417 -7.63 -5.09 20.72
N PRO A 418 -6.67 -5.75 20.04
CA PRO A 418 -6.17 -5.27 18.74
C PRO A 418 -7.21 -5.40 17.61
N ASP A 419 -8.27 -6.19 17.80
CA ASP A 419 -9.31 -6.46 16.81
C ASP A 419 -10.40 -5.40 16.83
N ILE A 420 -10.03 -4.14 16.56
CA ILE A 420 -10.99 -3.04 16.54
C ILE A 420 -11.71 -2.89 15.21
N TRP A 421 -11.14 -3.29 14.07
CA TRP A 421 -11.75 -3.17 12.73
C TRP A 421 -12.67 -4.35 12.38
N HIS A 422 -13.51 -4.16 11.35
CA HIS A 422 -14.37 -5.23 10.83
C HIS A 422 -13.59 -6.41 10.21
N ALA A 423 -12.48 -6.13 9.53
CA ALA A 423 -11.57 -7.15 9.05
C ALA A 423 -10.40 -7.31 10.02
N ARG A 424 -9.79 -8.49 9.97
CA ARG A 424 -8.53 -8.72 10.65
C ARG A 424 -7.47 -7.79 10.05
N LEU A 425 -6.89 -6.93 10.89
CA LEU A 425 -5.70 -6.18 10.51
C LEU A 425 -4.53 -7.15 10.33
N GLU A 426 -4.09 -7.30 9.08
CA GLU A 426 -2.93 -8.11 8.70
C GLU A 426 -2.20 -7.41 7.56
N ALA A 427 -0.88 -7.51 7.53
CA ALA A 427 -0.07 -7.07 6.40
C ALA A 427 0.24 -8.27 5.49
N LEU A 428 0.28 -8.08 4.17
CA LEU A 428 0.55 -9.18 3.23
C LEU A 428 1.91 -9.86 3.49
N SER A 429 2.89 -9.11 4.01
CA SER A 429 4.19 -9.64 4.45
C SER A 429 4.11 -10.71 5.54
N ASN A 430 2.98 -10.79 6.26
CA ASN A 430 2.75 -11.75 7.35
C ASN A 430 1.94 -12.96 6.89
N VAL A 431 1.47 -12.97 5.63
CA VAL A 431 0.80 -14.13 5.05
C VAL A 431 1.86 -15.18 4.66
N ARG A 432 1.58 -16.46 4.88
CA ARG A 432 2.46 -17.60 4.55
C ARG A 432 1.82 -18.55 3.56
N TYR A 433 1.35 -18.00 2.45
CA TYR A 433 0.74 -18.68 1.31
C TYR A 433 1.70 -18.64 0.12
N CYS A 434 1.62 -19.60 -0.79
CA CYS A 434 2.38 -19.56 -2.03
C CYS A 434 1.74 -18.59 -3.03
N ALA A 435 2.46 -18.20 -4.08
CA ALA A 435 1.89 -17.45 -5.20
C ALA A 435 0.81 -18.24 -5.95
N ASN A 436 0.17 -17.55 -6.89
CA ASN A 436 -0.89 -18.10 -7.71
C ASN A 436 -0.39 -19.26 -8.59
N LEU A 437 -0.74 -20.49 -8.21
CA LEU A 437 -0.37 -21.71 -8.92
C LEU A 437 -1.23 -21.99 -10.15
N SER A 438 -2.29 -21.22 -10.39
CA SER A 438 -3.16 -21.36 -11.56
C SER A 438 -2.73 -20.50 -12.75
N LEU A 439 -1.76 -19.60 -12.54
CA LEU A 439 -1.17 -18.79 -13.60
C LEU A 439 -0.60 -19.70 -14.70
N LYS A 440 -0.85 -19.32 -15.95
CA LYS A 440 -0.27 -20.01 -17.10
C LYS A 440 1.26 -19.94 -17.05
N ASP A 441 1.92 -21.08 -17.29
CA ASP A 441 3.39 -21.22 -17.35
C ASP A 441 4.14 -20.72 -16.10
N GLN A 442 3.48 -20.76 -14.94
CA GLN A 442 3.98 -20.20 -13.70
C GLN A 442 5.17 -20.98 -13.09
N PRO A 443 6.15 -20.29 -12.45
CA PRO A 443 7.38 -20.89 -11.93
C PRO A 443 7.39 -21.20 -10.42
N PHE A 444 6.25 -21.08 -9.74
CA PHE A 444 6.09 -21.24 -8.29
C PHE A 444 5.74 -22.68 -7.88
N THR A 445 5.99 -22.98 -6.61
CA THR A 445 5.63 -24.26 -5.99
C THR A 445 4.81 -24.05 -4.72
N PRO A 446 4.00 -25.04 -4.30
CA PRO A 446 3.23 -24.97 -3.06
C PRO A 446 4.07 -24.73 -1.79
N GLU A 447 5.34 -25.14 -1.81
CA GLU A 447 6.26 -25.05 -0.68
C GLU A 447 6.85 -23.63 -0.51
N ASP A 448 6.81 -22.79 -1.54
CA ASP A 448 7.31 -21.41 -1.52
C ASP A 448 6.34 -20.47 -0.77
N ARG A 449 6.11 -20.77 0.50
CA ARG A 449 5.18 -20.06 1.39
C ARG A 449 5.76 -18.78 1.98
N GLY A 450 7.07 -18.57 1.83
CA GLY A 450 7.76 -17.35 2.25
C GLY A 450 7.71 -16.23 1.21
N ILE A 451 6.95 -16.40 0.12
CA ILE A 451 7.06 -15.53 -1.07
C ILE A 451 6.70 -14.06 -0.83
N THR A 452 5.79 -13.76 0.11
CA THR A 452 5.44 -12.38 0.47
C THR A 452 6.28 -11.83 1.63
N ALA A 453 7.06 -12.69 2.29
CA ALA A 453 7.84 -12.29 3.44
C ALA A 453 8.95 -11.30 3.04
N ILE A 454 9.34 -10.45 3.99
CA ILE A 454 10.44 -9.49 3.80
C ILE A 454 11.67 -10.00 4.57
N VAL A 455 12.79 -10.13 3.87
CA VAL A 455 14.09 -10.57 4.42
C VAL A 455 15.16 -9.50 4.21
N ALA A 456 16.25 -9.60 4.95
CA ALA A 456 17.44 -8.77 4.81
C ALA A 456 18.61 -9.58 4.22
N LEU A 457 19.73 -8.91 3.95
CA LEU A 457 21.00 -9.61 3.73
C LEU A 457 21.42 -10.38 5.01
N PRO A 458 22.12 -11.53 4.89
CA PRO A 458 22.63 -12.25 6.04
C PRO A 458 23.56 -11.38 6.89
N ARG A 459 23.31 -11.38 8.19
CA ARG A 459 24.10 -10.60 9.15
C ARG A 459 24.41 -11.41 10.40
N LYS A 460 25.35 -10.89 11.19
CA LYS A 460 25.62 -11.42 12.52
C LYS A 460 24.44 -11.11 13.46
N PRO A 461 24.02 -12.08 14.29
CA PRO A 461 23.03 -11.84 15.34
C PRO A 461 23.44 -10.67 16.22
N LYS A 462 22.52 -9.73 16.43
CA LYS A 462 22.63 -8.67 17.44
C LYS A 462 21.26 -8.49 18.09
N PRO A 463 21.20 -8.08 19.37
CA PRO A 463 19.94 -7.78 20.05
C PRO A 463 19.10 -6.75 19.27
N ARG A 464 17.78 -6.88 19.34
CA ARG A 464 16.88 -5.83 18.84
C ARG A 464 17.07 -4.54 19.65
N PRO A 465 16.95 -3.37 19.02
CA PRO A 465 17.04 -2.11 19.73
C PRO A 465 15.82 -1.90 20.62
N VAL A 466 15.96 -1.03 21.61
CA VAL A 466 14.87 -0.62 22.49
C VAL A 466 13.82 0.16 21.66
N PRO A 467 12.51 -0.03 21.87
CA PRO A 467 11.49 0.79 21.22
C PRO A 467 11.77 2.30 21.39
N GLY A 468 11.56 3.08 20.33
CA GLY A 468 11.85 4.52 20.34
C GLY A 468 13.33 4.90 20.20
N THR A 469 14.24 3.95 19.94
CA THR A 469 15.66 4.25 19.65
C THR A 469 15.81 5.18 18.45
N TRP A 470 14.97 5.01 17.43
CA TRP A 470 15.07 5.72 16.16
C TRP A 470 13.88 6.64 15.94
N HIS A 471 14.13 7.73 15.22
CA HIS A 471 13.07 8.61 14.74
C HIS A 471 12.18 7.88 13.71
N PRO A 472 10.88 8.23 13.62
CA PRO A 472 10.02 7.72 12.57
C PRO A 472 10.56 8.07 11.19
N SER A 473 10.52 7.13 10.25
CA SER A 473 10.89 7.42 8.86
C SER A 473 9.97 8.48 8.26
N PRO A 474 10.48 9.28 7.30
CA PRO A 474 9.63 10.19 6.53
C PRO A 474 8.47 9.41 5.87
N PRO A 475 7.28 10.03 5.73
CA PRO A 475 6.16 9.42 5.03
C PRO A 475 6.53 9.11 3.58
N ARG A 476 6.43 7.83 3.19
CA ARG A 476 6.68 7.38 1.82
C ARG A 476 5.84 6.15 1.47
N PRO A 477 5.37 6.03 0.22
CA PRO A 477 4.75 4.82 -0.27
C PRO A 477 5.78 3.69 -0.32
N SER A 478 5.33 2.47 -0.11
CA SER A 478 6.14 1.27 -0.26
C SER A 478 5.54 0.31 -1.28
N SER A 479 6.41 -0.30 -2.05
CA SER A 479 6.14 -1.36 -3.02
C SER A 479 6.31 -2.76 -2.43
N LEU A 480 6.78 -2.89 -1.18
CA LEU A 480 6.90 -4.19 -0.51
C LEU A 480 5.60 -4.58 0.22
N PRO A 481 5.38 -5.89 0.48
CA PRO A 481 4.11 -6.41 0.99
C PRO A 481 3.72 -6.00 2.42
N ASP A 482 4.58 -5.35 3.18
CA ASP A 482 4.23 -4.81 4.51
C ASP A 482 3.33 -3.57 4.41
N ALA A 483 3.36 -2.89 3.27
CA ALA A 483 2.49 -1.77 2.93
C ALA A 483 1.20 -2.19 2.19
N ALA A 484 0.96 -3.48 2.01
CA ALA A 484 -0.24 -4.03 1.40
C ALA A 484 -1.14 -4.69 2.46
N ALA A 485 -2.45 -4.66 2.21
CA ALA A 485 -3.39 -5.36 3.06
C ALA A 485 -3.14 -6.87 2.99
N GLY A 486 -3.37 -7.58 4.10
CA GLY A 486 -3.33 -9.03 4.16
C GLY A 486 -4.41 -9.68 3.29
N VAL A 487 -4.71 -10.95 3.57
CA VAL A 487 -5.67 -11.71 2.75
C VAL A 487 -6.97 -11.99 3.50
N PHE A 488 -8.08 -11.65 2.87
CA PHE A 488 -9.47 -11.96 3.24
C PHE A 488 -10.28 -12.05 1.94
N GLY A 489 -11.51 -12.55 1.98
CA GLY A 489 -12.36 -12.66 0.79
C GLY A 489 -13.40 -11.55 0.72
N PRO A 490 -13.38 -10.65 -0.30
CA PRO A 490 -12.35 -10.43 -1.33
C PRO A 490 -11.15 -9.58 -0.86
N GLY A 491 -9.99 -9.72 -1.50
CA GLY A 491 -8.75 -9.00 -1.18
C GLY A 491 -8.65 -7.61 -1.82
N TRP A 492 -7.78 -6.72 -1.30
CA TRP A 492 -7.56 -5.38 -1.88
C TRP A 492 -6.47 -5.35 -2.97
N GLU A 493 -5.30 -5.92 -2.70
CA GLU A 493 -4.25 -6.13 -3.73
C GLU A 493 -4.39 -7.49 -4.39
N VAL A 494 -4.66 -8.51 -3.58
CA VAL A 494 -4.71 -9.91 -3.98
C VAL A 494 -5.60 -10.67 -3.01
N GLY A 495 -6.40 -11.61 -3.51
CA GLY A 495 -7.14 -12.54 -2.65
C GLY A 495 -6.41 -13.88 -2.53
N TRP A 496 -7.14 -14.92 -2.13
CA TRP A 496 -6.57 -16.26 -2.05
C TRP A 496 -7.58 -17.34 -2.45
N VAL A 497 -7.06 -18.50 -2.84
CA VAL A 497 -7.80 -19.71 -3.18
C VAL A 497 -7.27 -20.90 -2.43
N ARG A 498 -8.17 -21.87 -2.22
CA ARG A 498 -7.82 -23.20 -1.76
C ARG A 498 -7.74 -24.14 -2.94
N LEU A 499 -6.56 -24.69 -3.19
CA LEU A 499 -6.29 -25.61 -4.30
C LEU A 499 -5.98 -27.01 -3.76
N PRO A 500 -6.41 -28.08 -4.46
CA PRO A 500 -6.00 -29.43 -4.10
C PRO A 500 -4.50 -29.60 -4.34
N GLY A 501 -3.78 -30.09 -3.34
CA GLY A 501 -2.37 -30.40 -3.42
C GLY A 501 -2.10 -31.81 -3.95
N PRO A 502 -0.85 -32.10 -4.35
CA PRO A 502 -0.47 -33.38 -4.96
C PRO A 502 -0.81 -34.61 -4.10
N ASN A 503 -0.83 -34.45 -2.77
CA ASN A 503 -1.02 -35.52 -1.80
C ASN A 503 -2.42 -35.51 -1.15
N GLY A 504 -3.40 -34.84 -1.76
CA GLY A 504 -4.74 -34.67 -1.20
C GLY A 504 -4.81 -33.68 -0.02
N THR A 505 -3.70 -33.01 0.30
CA THR A 505 -3.69 -31.84 1.19
C THR A 505 -4.30 -30.63 0.49
N TRP A 506 -4.67 -29.61 1.25
CA TRP A 506 -5.12 -28.35 0.66
C TRP A 506 -4.03 -27.30 0.76
N ILE A 507 -3.82 -26.56 -0.32
CA ILE A 507 -2.86 -25.47 -0.43
C ILE A 507 -3.63 -24.17 -0.47
N ASN A 508 -3.20 -23.19 0.33
CA ASN A 508 -3.66 -21.82 0.17
C ASN A 508 -2.67 -21.09 -0.74
N ALA A 509 -3.18 -20.59 -1.86
CA ALA A 509 -2.42 -19.83 -2.84
C ALA A 509 -3.05 -18.44 -3.00
N LEU A 510 -2.20 -17.44 -3.20
CA LEU A 510 -2.66 -16.09 -3.58
C LEU A 510 -3.29 -16.13 -4.98
N ALA A 511 -4.20 -15.21 -5.27
CA ALA A 511 -4.82 -15.10 -6.59
C ALA A 511 -5.37 -13.68 -6.85
N GLY A 512 -4.91 -13.03 -7.92
CA GLY A 512 -5.39 -11.71 -8.34
C GLY A 512 -6.87 -11.72 -8.75
N TYR A 513 -7.35 -12.81 -9.33
CA TYR A 513 -8.75 -12.97 -9.77
C TYR A 513 -9.77 -13.15 -8.62
N GLN A 514 -9.32 -13.09 -7.36
CA GLN A 514 -10.18 -13.13 -6.16
C GLN A 514 -10.59 -11.73 -5.66
N MET A 515 -10.26 -10.69 -6.42
CA MET A 515 -10.86 -9.37 -6.29
C MET A 515 -12.17 -9.30 -7.09
N ALA A 516 -13.06 -8.37 -6.75
CA ALA A 516 -14.26 -8.09 -7.52
C ALA A 516 -13.94 -7.62 -8.95
N SER A 517 -14.94 -7.82 -9.81
CA SER A 517 -14.89 -7.49 -11.23
C SER A 517 -15.95 -6.43 -11.56
N PRO A 518 -15.55 -5.15 -11.77
CA PRO A 518 -14.21 -4.58 -11.58
C PRO A 518 -13.92 -4.34 -10.08
N PHE A 519 -12.69 -3.96 -9.73
CA PHE A 519 -12.29 -3.77 -8.32
C PHE A 519 -13.11 -2.68 -7.59
N CYS A 520 -13.76 -1.78 -8.33
CA CYS A 520 -14.57 -0.70 -7.75
C CYS A 520 -15.77 -1.21 -6.93
N GLU A 521 -16.30 -2.40 -7.21
CA GLU A 521 -17.35 -3.00 -6.39
C GLU A 521 -16.85 -3.34 -4.98
N ASP A 522 -15.61 -3.86 -4.88
CA ASP A 522 -14.97 -4.09 -3.58
C ASP A 522 -14.69 -2.78 -2.85
N LYS A 523 -14.18 -1.77 -3.56
CA LYS A 523 -13.92 -0.44 -2.98
C LYS A 523 -15.16 0.12 -2.30
N ARG A 524 -16.33 0.04 -2.95
CA ARG A 524 -17.60 0.53 -2.41
C ARG A 524 -17.96 -0.14 -1.09
N ILE A 525 -17.86 -1.48 -1.04
CA ILE A 525 -18.22 -2.25 0.16
C ILE A 525 -17.20 -2.00 1.27
N CYS A 526 -15.91 -2.08 0.95
CA CYS A 526 -14.83 -1.93 1.92
C CYS A 526 -14.83 -0.53 2.54
N ALA A 527 -15.12 0.51 1.75
CA ALA A 527 -15.18 1.86 2.25
C ALA A 527 -16.43 2.11 3.10
N ALA A 528 -17.60 1.61 2.69
CA ALA A 528 -18.83 1.74 3.46
C ALA A 528 -18.75 1.03 4.82
N LEU A 529 -18.01 -0.08 4.91
CA LEU A 529 -17.71 -0.80 6.17
C LEU A 529 -16.65 -0.09 7.04
N GLY A 530 -16.42 1.21 6.86
CA GLY A 530 -15.59 2.00 7.78
C GLY A 530 -14.11 1.68 7.70
N SER A 531 -13.55 1.62 6.48
CA SER A 531 -12.17 1.15 6.24
C SER A 531 -12.01 -0.34 6.57
N TYR A 532 -12.73 -1.20 5.84
CA TYR A 532 -12.62 -2.66 5.98
C TYR A 532 -11.17 -3.14 5.88
N TRP A 533 -10.39 -2.50 5.00
CA TRP A 533 -8.95 -2.71 4.86
C TRP A 533 -8.17 -1.54 5.49
N PRO A 534 -7.73 -1.65 6.75
CA PRO A 534 -7.12 -0.53 7.44
C PRO A 534 -5.81 -0.15 6.78
N GLY A 535 -5.62 1.15 6.57
CA GLY A 535 -4.42 1.69 5.93
C GLY A 535 -4.42 1.68 4.40
N VAL A 536 -5.50 1.23 3.73
CA VAL A 536 -5.64 1.35 2.26
C VAL A 536 -7.02 1.80 1.77
N ALA A 537 -8.10 1.42 2.47
CA ALA A 537 -9.48 1.74 2.09
C ALA A 537 -10.05 2.92 2.90
N PRO A 538 -10.51 4.02 2.29
CA PRO A 538 -11.11 5.14 3.03
C PRO A 538 -12.39 4.76 3.79
N ASP A 539 -12.75 5.53 4.82
CA ASP A 539 -13.97 5.32 5.61
C ASP A 539 -15.12 6.18 5.06
N SER A 540 -16.10 5.55 4.43
CA SER A 540 -17.29 6.21 3.86
C SER A 540 -18.56 5.99 4.67
N THR A 541 -18.42 5.64 5.96
CA THR A 541 -19.58 5.43 6.83
C THR A 541 -20.41 6.70 7.01
N ARG A 542 -19.79 7.87 6.88
CA ARG A 542 -20.46 9.18 6.90
C ARG A 542 -21.15 9.53 5.57
N THR A 543 -20.75 8.93 4.46
CA THR A 543 -21.35 9.19 3.14
C THR A 543 -22.76 8.61 3.04
N PHE A 544 -23.00 7.49 3.72
CA PHE A 544 -24.25 6.73 3.62
C PHE A 544 -25.06 6.75 4.91
N GLU A 545 -26.34 6.40 4.80
CA GLU A 545 -27.20 6.28 5.96
C GLU A 545 -26.67 5.23 6.94
N PRO A 546 -26.85 5.42 8.26
CA PRO A 546 -26.39 4.46 9.26
C PRO A 546 -27.08 3.09 9.08
N ARG A 547 -26.31 2.00 9.07
CA ARG A 547 -26.82 0.61 8.93
C ARG A 547 -26.13 -0.32 9.93
N ASP A 548 -26.65 -1.53 10.10
CA ASP A 548 -26.25 -2.44 11.20
C ASP A 548 -24.75 -2.79 11.26
N SER A 549 -24.01 -2.58 10.17
CA SER A 549 -22.57 -2.86 10.08
C SER A 549 -21.74 -1.65 9.60
N LEU A 550 -22.29 -0.43 9.60
CA LEU A 550 -21.60 0.76 9.10
C LEU A 550 -21.41 1.78 10.24
N HIS A 551 -20.22 1.78 10.83
CA HIS A 551 -19.82 2.78 11.82
C HIS A 551 -18.37 3.20 11.61
N THR A 552 -18.07 4.45 11.96
CA THR A 552 -16.79 5.08 11.64
C THR A 552 -15.65 4.50 12.49
N PHE A 553 -14.53 4.17 11.86
CA PHE A 553 -13.29 3.79 12.54
C PHE A 553 -12.22 4.85 12.36
N ILE A 554 -12.01 5.27 11.12
CA ILE A 554 -11.12 6.38 10.79
C ILE A 554 -11.94 7.52 10.20
N PRO A 555 -12.36 8.51 10.99
CA PRO A 555 -13.16 9.60 10.47
C PRO A 555 -12.43 10.36 9.36
N LEU A 556 -13.11 10.50 8.23
CA LEU A 556 -12.73 11.44 7.17
C LEU A 556 -13.21 12.84 7.53
N THR A 557 -12.39 13.84 7.22
CA THR A 557 -12.72 15.24 7.49
C THR A 557 -13.86 15.74 6.60
N ASP A 558 -14.47 16.85 7.01
CA ASP A 558 -15.47 17.55 6.21
C ASP A 558 -14.97 17.76 4.76
N ALA A 559 -13.74 18.26 4.58
CA ALA A 559 -13.11 18.45 3.27
C ALA A 559 -12.95 17.12 2.49
N GLU A 560 -12.43 16.07 3.14
CA GLU A 560 -12.22 14.75 2.52
C GLU A 560 -13.53 14.07 2.08
N THR A 561 -14.67 14.46 2.65
CA THR A 561 -16.03 14.00 2.27
C THR A 561 -16.76 14.96 1.32
N GLY A 562 -16.08 15.99 0.82
CA GLY A 562 -16.64 16.92 -0.17
C GLY A 562 -17.31 18.16 0.40
N GLN A 563 -17.24 18.40 1.71
CA GLN A 563 -17.72 19.65 2.31
C GLN A 563 -16.62 20.71 2.24
N GLY A 564 -16.71 21.58 1.23
CA GLY A 564 -15.75 22.67 1.01
C GLY A 564 -14.55 22.31 0.13
N ASP A 565 -14.43 21.05 -0.28
CA ASP A 565 -13.38 20.54 -1.18
C ASP A 565 -13.92 19.35 -2.01
N VAL A 566 -13.05 18.62 -2.72
CA VAL A 566 -13.39 17.43 -3.51
C VAL A 566 -13.48 16.19 -2.62
N ALA A 567 -14.63 15.52 -2.66
CA ALA A 567 -14.81 14.22 -2.00
C ALA A 567 -13.93 13.15 -2.64
N TRP A 568 -13.32 12.29 -1.82
CA TRP A 568 -12.45 11.22 -2.32
C TRP A 568 -13.17 10.24 -3.29
N ASP A 569 -14.48 10.03 -3.12
CA ASP A 569 -15.32 9.13 -3.93
C ASP A 569 -16.36 9.86 -4.79
N ASN A 570 -16.31 11.20 -4.84
CA ASN A 570 -17.26 12.05 -5.55
C ASN A 570 -18.74 11.85 -5.14
N HIS A 571 -19.01 11.30 -3.95
CA HIS A 571 -20.36 11.21 -3.43
C HIS A 571 -20.73 12.44 -2.59
N PRO A 572 -22.03 12.82 -2.57
CA PRO A 572 -22.47 13.97 -1.79
C PRO A 572 -22.38 13.68 -0.29
N ALA A 573 -21.87 14.65 0.45
CA ALA A 573 -21.90 14.61 1.92
C ALA A 573 -23.33 14.65 2.46
N PRO A 574 -23.57 14.12 3.69
CA PRO A 574 -24.87 14.20 4.33
C PRO A 574 -25.32 15.65 4.59
N GLN A 575 -26.62 15.89 4.49
CA GLN A 575 -27.22 17.22 4.62
C GLN A 575 -28.13 17.30 5.83
N VAL A 576 -27.94 18.30 6.69
CA VAL A 576 -28.89 18.59 7.77
C VAL A 576 -30.10 19.31 7.19
N ILE A 577 -31.29 18.77 7.41
CA ILE A 577 -32.56 19.34 6.97
C ILE A 577 -33.53 19.50 8.15
N LEU A 578 -34.46 20.43 8.01
CA LEU A 578 -35.57 20.63 8.94
C LEU A 578 -36.88 20.27 8.25
N ASP A 579 -37.65 19.36 8.85
CA ASP A 579 -38.99 19.03 8.38
C ASP A 579 -39.96 18.94 9.56
N GLN A 580 -41.08 19.65 9.46
CA GLN A 580 -42.13 19.72 10.50
C GLN A 580 -41.61 20.01 11.92
N GLY A 581 -40.57 20.84 12.04
CA GLY A 581 -39.96 21.21 13.33
C GLY A 581 -39.03 20.15 13.92
N LYS A 582 -38.76 19.06 13.19
CA LYS A 582 -37.76 18.04 13.53
C LYS A 582 -36.54 18.15 12.63
N THR A 583 -35.38 17.85 13.19
CA THR A 583 -34.12 17.82 12.46
C THR A 583 -33.87 16.41 11.93
N PHE A 584 -33.48 16.32 10.66
CA PHE A 584 -33.04 15.09 10.01
C PHE A 584 -31.66 15.28 9.39
N VAL A 585 -30.94 14.18 9.24
CA VAL A 585 -29.77 14.11 8.35
C VAL A 585 -30.15 13.29 7.12
N ARG A 586 -30.07 13.92 5.95
CA ARG A 586 -30.36 13.30 4.66
C ARG A 586 -29.09 12.73 4.05
N TYR A 587 -29.14 11.44 3.71
CA TYR A 587 -28.08 10.68 3.07
C TYR A 587 -28.50 10.19 1.69
N HIS A 588 -27.57 10.16 0.75
CA HIS A 588 -27.76 9.38 -0.47
C HIS A 588 -27.76 7.90 -0.09
N ALA A 589 -28.80 7.16 -0.47
CA ALA A 589 -28.94 5.79 0.00
C ALA A 589 -27.81 4.92 -0.58
N TYR A 590 -27.15 4.14 0.28
CA TYR A 590 -26.06 3.25 -0.12
C TYR A 590 -26.42 2.37 -1.32
N GLU A 591 -27.67 1.89 -1.35
CA GLU A 591 -28.15 0.98 -2.39
C GLU A 591 -28.12 1.58 -3.80
N TYR A 592 -28.05 2.90 -3.96
CA TYR A 592 -27.94 3.59 -5.27
C TYR A 592 -26.54 4.12 -5.56
N SER A 593 -25.52 3.77 -4.77
CA SER A 593 -24.14 4.18 -5.03
C SER A 593 -23.47 3.28 -6.09
N ASP A 594 -22.71 3.92 -6.99
CA ASP A 594 -22.00 3.24 -8.08
C ASP A 594 -20.58 3.78 -8.27
N TYR A 595 -19.64 3.08 -7.62
CA TYR A 595 -18.22 3.38 -7.73
C TYR A 595 -17.62 2.99 -9.10
N THR A 596 -18.28 2.12 -9.87
CA THR A 596 -17.87 1.85 -11.25
C THR A 596 -18.18 3.06 -12.13
N GLY A 597 -19.39 3.62 -11.99
CA GLY A 597 -19.75 4.92 -12.57
C GLY A 597 -18.79 6.04 -12.18
N THR A 598 -18.44 6.17 -10.89
CA THR A 598 -17.44 7.13 -10.42
C THR A 598 -16.08 6.93 -11.11
N ALA A 599 -15.60 5.70 -11.25
CA ALA A 599 -14.33 5.42 -11.94
C ALA A 599 -14.36 5.77 -13.43
N LEU A 600 -15.47 5.48 -14.13
CA LEU A 600 -15.65 5.86 -15.54
C LEU A 600 -15.67 7.38 -15.74
N ALA A 601 -16.17 8.12 -14.74
CA ALA A 601 -16.21 9.57 -14.75
C ALA A 601 -14.91 10.23 -14.22
N ASN A 602 -13.88 9.45 -13.85
CA ASN A 602 -12.69 9.93 -13.15
C ASN A 602 -13.01 10.73 -11.88
N GLY A 603 -14.02 10.30 -11.13
CA GLY A 603 -14.47 11.02 -9.93
C GLY A 603 -13.64 10.73 -8.67
N PHE A 604 -12.87 9.65 -8.62
CA PHE A 604 -12.05 9.36 -7.45
C PHE A 604 -10.94 10.40 -7.27
N SER A 605 -10.62 10.71 -6.02
CA SER A 605 -9.53 11.59 -5.65
C SER A 605 -8.77 11.02 -4.45
N LEU A 606 -7.45 11.18 -4.48
CA LEU A 606 -6.56 10.91 -3.35
C LEU A 606 -5.81 12.16 -2.88
N SER A 607 -6.19 13.35 -3.37
CA SER A 607 -5.48 14.61 -3.11
C SER A 607 -5.40 14.95 -1.63
N LEU A 608 -6.44 14.60 -0.86
CA LEU A 608 -6.53 14.81 0.58
C LEU A 608 -6.22 13.52 1.36
N THR A 609 -6.89 12.41 1.03
CA THR A 609 -6.74 11.14 1.77
C THR A 609 -5.33 10.57 1.65
N GLY A 610 -4.69 10.68 0.49
CA GLY A 610 -3.32 10.22 0.27
C GLY A 610 -2.27 11.00 1.09
N GLN A 611 -2.62 12.18 1.61
CA GLN A 611 -1.73 13.00 2.46
C GLN A 611 -1.80 12.61 3.95
N ILE A 612 -2.73 11.74 4.34
CA ILE A 612 -2.87 11.32 5.73
C ILE A 612 -1.65 10.48 6.13
N THR A 613 -0.85 11.04 7.04
CA THR A 613 0.33 10.37 7.57
C THR A 613 -0.05 9.24 8.51
N GLN A 614 0.88 8.31 8.74
CA GLN A 614 0.75 7.24 9.74
C GLN A 614 0.24 7.76 11.10
N GLN A 615 0.82 8.85 11.62
CA GLN A 615 0.42 9.40 12.92
C GLN A 615 -0.99 9.98 12.89
N ALA A 616 -1.33 10.76 11.85
CA ALA A 616 -2.66 11.33 11.72
C ALA A 616 -3.75 10.25 11.60
N TYR A 617 -3.46 9.14 10.91
CA TYR A 617 -4.33 7.97 10.85
C TYR A 617 -4.57 7.38 12.26
N GLN A 618 -3.51 7.15 13.02
CA GLN A 618 -3.57 6.60 14.37
C GLN A 618 -4.33 7.51 15.33
N ASP A 619 -4.06 8.82 15.29
CA ASP A 619 -4.74 9.82 16.11
C ASP A 619 -6.26 9.84 15.83
N ARG A 620 -6.67 9.72 14.55
CA ARG A 620 -8.08 9.64 14.14
C ARG A 620 -8.78 8.40 14.66
N VAL A 621 -8.13 7.23 14.55
CA VAL A 621 -8.68 5.96 15.05
C VAL A 621 -8.81 5.98 16.57
N LEU A 622 -7.76 6.41 17.28
CA LEU A 622 -7.77 6.52 18.74
C LEU A 622 -8.86 7.48 19.23
N SER A 623 -8.96 8.65 18.61
CA SER A 623 -9.99 9.63 18.99
C SER A 623 -11.40 9.14 18.71
N MET A 624 -11.66 8.47 17.58
CA MET A 624 -12.98 7.90 17.28
C MET A 624 -13.37 6.79 18.25
N TYR A 625 -12.43 5.90 18.58
CA TYR A 625 -12.62 4.86 19.59
C TYR A 625 -13.02 5.47 20.94
N ARG A 626 -12.29 6.48 21.41
CA ARG A 626 -12.58 7.16 22.68
C ARG A 626 -13.93 7.89 22.66
N VAL A 627 -14.33 8.47 21.52
CA VAL A 627 -15.66 9.07 21.35
C VAL A 627 -16.75 8.02 21.58
N TYR A 628 -16.62 6.81 21.01
CA TYR A 628 -17.58 5.74 21.27
C TYR A 628 -17.58 5.27 22.72
N THR A 629 -16.44 5.25 23.41
CA THR A 629 -16.40 4.96 24.84
C THR A 629 -17.19 5.98 25.65
N VAL A 630 -16.97 7.28 25.41
CA VAL A 630 -17.67 8.37 26.13
C VAL A 630 -19.18 8.38 25.87
N LEU A 631 -19.61 8.08 24.64
CA LEU A 631 -21.03 8.06 24.28
C LEU A 631 -21.77 6.81 24.78
N GLY A 632 -21.03 5.82 25.32
CA GLY A 632 -21.59 4.58 25.85
C GLY A 632 -21.46 3.32 24.98
N PRO A 633 -21.38 3.37 23.63
CA PRO A 633 -21.16 2.16 22.83
C PRO A 633 -19.88 1.39 23.15
N GLY A 634 -18.77 2.06 23.46
CA GLY A 634 -17.46 1.44 23.64
C GLY A 634 -17.14 0.45 22.52
N ASP A 635 -16.88 -0.81 22.90
CA ASP A 635 -16.58 -1.92 21.99
C ASP A 635 -17.81 -2.61 21.37
N ASN A 636 -19.02 -2.15 21.67
CA ASN A 636 -20.24 -2.78 21.14
C ASN A 636 -20.62 -2.19 19.76
N PRO A 637 -20.35 -2.90 18.64
CA PRO A 637 -20.60 -2.37 17.30
C PRO A 637 -22.09 -2.11 17.03
N ALA A 638 -23.00 -2.88 17.64
CA ALA A 638 -24.43 -2.67 17.48
C ALA A 638 -24.89 -1.34 18.10
N LEU A 639 -24.23 -0.91 19.17
CA LEU A 639 -24.51 0.38 19.82
C LEU A 639 -23.87 1.56 19.07
N ARG A 640 -22.74 1.36 18.38
CA ARG A 640 -22.06 2.41 17.61
C ARG A 640 -22.94 2.95 16.48
N ASN A 641 -23.78 2.11 15.88
CA ASN A 641 -24.74 2.52 14.84
C ASN A 641 -25.78 3.54 15.31
N TYR A 642 -26.00 3.67 16.63
CA TYR A 642 -26.89 4.71 17.16
C TYR A 642 -26.26 6.10 17.18
N TRP A 643 -24.94 6.18 17.00
CA TRP A 643 -24.16 7.41 17.05
C TRP A 643 -23.37 7.63 15.75
N PRO A 644 -24.03 8.06 14.66
CA PRO A 644 -23.33 8.38 13.43
C PRO A 644 -22.58 9.71 13.53
N LEU A 645 -21.51 9.82 12.75
CA LEU A 645 -20.72 11.02 12.60
C LEU A 645 -21.36 11.98 11.59
N LEU A 646 -21.53 13.24 11.98
CA LEU A 646 -22.09 14.29 11.12
C LEU A 646 -21.02 15.26 10.61
N SER A 647 -20.00 15.60 11.41
CA SER A 647 -18.89 16.47 11.03
C SER A 647 -17.63 16.12 11.81
N PHE A 648 -16.48 16.19 11.14
CA PHE A 648 -15.17 15.92 11.71
C PHE A 648 -14.11 16.82 11.07
N PHE A 649 -13.25 17.44 11.88
CA PHE A 649 -12.07 18.16 11.38
C PHE A 649 -11.00 18.31 12.48
N LEU A 650 -9.77 18.57 12.04
CA LEU A 650 -8.68 18.98 12.92
C LEU A 650 -8.79 20.49 13.19
N VAL A 651 -8.90 20.88 14.46
CA VAL A 651 -8.99 22.28 14.89
C VAL A 651 -7.68 23.00 14.60
N GLN A 652 -7.76 24.10 13.85
CA GLN A 652 -6.65 25.02 13.61
C GLN A 652 -6.67 26.12 14.67
N ARG A 653 -5.57 26.34 15.38
CA ARG A 653 -5.48 27.39 16.40
C ARG A 653 -5.02 28.72 15.79
N PRO A 654 -5.51 29.88 16.27
CA PRO A 654 -6.51 30.04 17.35
C PRO A 654 -7.93 29.62 16.91
N ASP A 655 -8.72 29.10 17.85
CA ASP A 655 -10.11 28.67 17.60
C ASP A 655 -11.04 29.08 18.74
N ALA A 656 -12.09 29.82 18.41
CA ALA A 656 -12.99 30.41 19.39
C ALA A 656 -13.87 29.37 20.10
N GLU A 657 -14.27 28.28 19.42
CA GLU A 657 -15.07 27.21 20.05
C GLU A 657 -14.22 26.48 21.10
N LEU A 658 -12.97 26.16 20.76
CA LEU A 658 -12.00 25.57 21.67
C LEU A 658 -11.74 26.49 22.88
N ASP A 659 -11.52 27.79 22.66
CA ASP A 659 -11.28 28.74 23.76
C ASP A 659 -12.46 28.79 24.74
N ILE A 660 -13.69 28.86 24.21
CA ILE A 660 -14.92 28.81 25.03
C ILE A 660 -15.03 27.47 25.76
N ALA A 661 -14.76 26.35 25.10
CA ALA A 661 -14.87 25.03 25.68
C ALA A 661 -13.88 24.83 26.84
N GLN A 662 -12.64 25.29 26.67
CA GLN A 662 -11.61 25.22 27.72
C GLN A 662 -11.95 26.15 28.89
N GLN A 663 -12.49 27.34 28.62
CA GLN A 663 -12.94 28.26 29.67
C GLN A 663 -14.11 27.68 30.48
N GLN A 664 -15.11 27.11 29.82
CA GLN A 664 -16.30 26.56 30.48
C GLN A 664 -16.00 25.29 31.28
N SER A 665 -15.16 24.41 30.74
CA SER A 665 -14.76 23.17 31.42
C SER A 665 -13.66 23.36 32.46
N GLY A 666 -12.90 24.46 32.39
CA GLY A 666 -11.70 24.69 33.21
C GLY A 666 -10.51 23.79 32.84
N VAL A 667 -10.54 23.16 31.65
CA VAL A 667 -9.54 22.17 31.21
C VAL A 667 -8.96 22.58 29.86
N THR A 668 -7.63 22.53 29.73
CA THR A 668 -6.91 22.86 28.49
C THR A 668 -6.60 21.60 27.68
N LEU A 669 -6.84 21.65 26.36
CA LEU A 669 -6.52 20.59 25.42
C LEU A 669 -5.22 20.93 24.69
N ASN A 670 -4.20 20.10 24.89
CA ASN A 670 -2.87 20.26 24.31
C ASN A 670 -2.69 19.39 23.06
N GLY A 671 -1.74 19.76 22.20
CA GLY A 671 -1.43 19.02 20.98
C GLY A 671 -2.54 19.14 19.92
N TRP A 672 -2.73 18.10 19.12
CA TRP A 672 -3.83 18.03 18.16
C TRP A 672 -5.17 18.04 18.89
N VAL A 673 -6.19 18.66 18.26
CA VAL A 673 -7.57 18.64 18.75
C VAL A 673 -8.48 18.33 17.58
N HIS A 674 -9.18 17.20 17.66
CA HIS A 674 -10.23 16.84 16.72
C HIS A 674 -11.58 17.34 17.22
N ARG A 675 -12.34 17.97 16.33
CA ARG A 675 -13.73 18.36 16.58
C ARG A 675 -14.64 17.30 15.96
N TYR A 676 -15.55 16.75 16.77
CA TYR A 676 -16.65 15.89 16.34
C TYR A 676 -18.01 16.57 16.48
N GLN A 677 -18.89 16.40 15.49
CA GLN A 677 -20.34 16.46 15.65
C GLN A 677 -20.90 15.06 15.50
N MET A 678 -21.39 14.50 16.59
CA MET A 678 -22.13 13.24 16.62
C MET A 678 -23.62 13.54 16.78
N TYR A 679 -24.46 12.58 16.44
CA TYR A 679 -25.87 12.65 16.79
C TYR A 679 -26.41 11.26 17.15
N ARG A 680 -27.44 11.22 18.00
CA ARG A 680 -28.18 10.00 18.25
C ARG A 680 -29.24 9.84 17.16
N ARG A 681 -29.17 8.77 16.38
CA ARG A 681 -30.15 8.53 15.31
C ARG A 681 -31.47 8.02 15.89
N GLY A 682 -32.56 8.50 15.32
CA GLY A 682 -33.90 7.95 15.47
C GLY A 682 -34.28 7.10 14.27
N LYS A 683 -35.50 7.29 13.76
CA LYS A 683 -36.01 6.53 12.62
C LYS A 683 -35.34 6.93 11.31
N VAL A 684 -35.13 5.94 10.44
CA VAL A 684 -34.75 6.14 9.04
C VAL A 684 -36.01 6.11 8.19
N ILE A 685 -36.18 7.13 7.35
CA ILE A 685 -37.35 7.34 6.50
C ILE A 685 -36.90 7.46 5.05
N GLN A 686 -37.55 6.75 4.13
CA GLN A 686 -37.40 7.01 2.69
C GLN A 686 -38.36 8.15 2.29
N PRO A 687 -37.88 9.29 1.78
CA PRO A 687 -38.74 10.37 1.33
C PRO A 687 -39.58 9.95 0.12
N ALA A 688 -40.89 10.23 0.15
CA ALA A 688 -41.80 9.89 -0.95
C ALA A 688 -41.42 10.58 -2.28
N ALA A 689 -40.77 11.74 -2.22
CA ALA A 689 -40.37 12.50 -3.40
C ALA A 689 -39.22 11.86 -4.17
N ASN A 690 -38.37 11.06 -3.52
CA ASN A 690 -37.18 10.49 -4.17
C ASN A 690 -36.63 9.29 -3.36
N PHE A 691 -36.73 8.10 -3.96
CA PHE A 691 -36.32 6.82 -3.37
C PHE A 691 -34.81 6.70 -3.17
N LYS A 692 -33.99 7.59 -3.77
CA LYS A 692 -32.52 7.60 -3.62
C LYS A 692 -32.04 8.26 -2.33
N TRP A 693 -32.93 8.85 -1.54
CA TRP A 693 -32.55 9.50 -0.27
C TRP A 693 -33.03 8.69 0.95
N ARG A 694 -32.35 8.91 2.07
CA ARG A 694 -32.72 8.43 3.40
C ARG A 694 -32.62 9.58 4.38
N ASP A 695 -33.73 9.89 5.04
CA ASP A 695 -33.80 10.90 6.08
C ASP A 695 -33.73 10.21 7.45
N VAL A 696 -32.70 10.54 8.21
CA VAL A 696 -32.43 9.94 9.51
C VAL A 696 -32.76 10.96 10.60
N GLU A 697 -33.75 10.66 11.44
CA GLU A 697 -34.17 11.54 12.52
C GLU A 697 -33.00 11.79 13.50
N VAL A 698 -32.86 13.04 13.94
CA VAL A 698 -31.89 13.44 14.95
C VAL A 698 -32.59 13.56 16.30
N GLU A 699 -32.37 12.60 17.19
CA GLU A 699 -32.94 12.63 18.54
C GLU A 699 -32.17 13.56 19.46
N GLU A 700 -30.83 13.57 19.32
CA GLU A 700 -29.92 14.34 20.14
C GLU A 700 -28.64 14.65 19.36
N GLN A 701 -28.03 15.81 19.60
CA GLN A 701 -26.74 16.18 19.03
C GLN A 701 -25.68 16.35 20.10
N VAL A 702 -24.47 15.88 19.81
CA VAL A 702 -23.33 15.94 20.72
C VAL A 702 -22.12 16.50 20.00
N SER A 703 -21.52 17.54 20.56
CA SER A 703 -20.24 18.09 20.11
C SER A 703 -19.13 17.62 21.03
N LEU A 704 -18.02 17.18 20.45
CA LEU A 704 -16.84 16.76 21.22
C LEU A 704 -15.58 17.44 20.68
N LEU A 705 -14.69 17.84 21.60
CA LEU A 705 -13.32 18.26 21.30
C LEU A 705 -12.38 17.24 21.94
N VAL A 706 -11.60 16.55 21.12
CA VAL A 706 -10.80 15.39 21.54
C VAL A 706 -9.32 15.69 21.30
N SER A 707 -8.51 15.62 22.34
CA SER A 707 -7.05 15.60 22.26
C SER A 707 -6.53 14.21 22.64
N ALA A 708 -5.22 13.96 22.56
CA ALA A 708 -4.63 12.65 22.89
C ALA A 708 -5.01 12.10 24.28
N LYS A 709 -5.29 12.95 25.28
CA LYS A 709 -5.56 12.51 26.67
C LYS A 709 -6.86 13.02 27.27
N VAL A 710 -7.41 14.09 26.72
CA VAL A 710 -8.54 14.81 27.31
C VAL A 710 -9.61 15.02 26.26
N MET A 711 -10.86 14.90 26.65
CA MET A 711 -12.02 15.14 25.81
C MET A 711 -13.00 16.08 26.51
N LEU A 712 -13.51 17.08 25.79
CA LEU A 712 -14.64 17.90 26.21
C LEU A 712 -15.88 17.50 25.43
N ILE A 713 -17.02 17.56 26.09
CA ILE A 713 -18.31 17.16 25.51
C ILE A 713 -19.37 18.22 25.82
N LYS A 714 -20.30 18.39 24.89
CA LYS A 714 -21.47 19.26 25.02
C LYS A 714 -22.66 18.62 24.32
N TYR A 715 -23.81 18.63 25.01
CA TYR A 715 -25.10 18.15 24.49
C TYR A 715 -25.96 19.34 24.05
N GLY A 716 -26.38 19.37 22.79
CA GLY A 716 -27.15 20.49 22.23
C GLY A 716 -26.53 21.86 22.55
N ASN A 717 -27.27 22.73 23.23
CA ASN A 717 -26.83 24.09 23.60
C ASN A 717 -26.27 24.20 25.04
N ALA A 718 -25.98 23.08 25.71
CA ALA A 718 -25.43 23.10 27.07
C ALA A 718 -24.01 23.74 27.14
N ALA A 719 -23.49 23.91 28.36
CA ALA A 719 -22.09 24.28 28.55
C ALA A 719 -21.16 23.09 28.26
N TRP A 720 -19.95 23.37 27.81
CA TRP A 720 -18.89 22.37 27.68
C TRP A 720 -18.46 21.85 29.05
N GLN A 721 -18.26 20.54 29.14
CA GLN A 721 -17.79 19.87 30.33
C GLN A 721 -16.72 18.84 29.98
N LEU A 722 -15.92 18.44 30.97
CA LEU A 722 -14.99 17.32 30.84
C LEU A 722 -15.79 16.02 30.60
N ALA A 723 -15.44 15.29 29.54
CA ALA A 723 -15.95 13.94 29.32
C ALA A 723 -15.19 12.95 30.20
N LEU A 724 -15.92 12.13 30.94
CA LEU A 724 -15.34 11.04 31.72
C LEU A 724 -15.41 9.75 30.90
N GLU A 725 -14.25 9.19 30.58
CA GLU A 725 -14.13 7.89 29.94
C GLU A 725 -14.43 6.82 31.00
N SER A 726 -15.46 5.99 30.76
CA SER A 726 -15.69 4.81 31.59
C SER A 726 -14.53 3.85 31.39
N VAL A 727 -13.79 3.58 32.47
CA VAL A 727 -12.66 2.63 32.51
C VAL A 727 -13.15 1.21 32.25
#